data_AF-A0A9Q5GGQ4-F1
#
_entry.id   AF-A0A9Q5GGQ4-F1
#
_cell.length_a   1.000
_cell.length_b   1.000
_cell.length_c   1.000
_cell.angle_alpha   90.00
_cell.angle_beta   90.00
_cell.angle_gamma   90.00
#
_symmetry.space_group_name_H-M   'P 1'
#
loop_
_entity.id
_entity.type
_entity.pdbx_description
1 polymer ?
#
loop_
_entity_poly.entity_id
_entity_poly.type
_entity_poly.pdbx_seq_one_letter_code
_entity_poly.pdbx_strand_id
1 'polypeptide(L)'
;MSFNVNEEYMDIAIIGMSGRFPGANSVEGFWSNLLEGKDSIKRGQGKAADKNEGYEIVNAFGKVDGMYEFDNEFFDVNKREAMELDPQERKILEVTYEALEDAGVNTQRYKGKIGVVCGAKENEYALKKYFEEENKNILNETSRMYLGSSIATRIAYKLNLQGPCLQIKATCATALAAIHTAAQMLLNYEADIMLAGGVNLSLNQDNYAYIEGGITSKDGYGRAFSKNANGCVPGDGLGIIALKRLKDAKKDRDNIIAVIKGSSVTNDGKRKMGFTAPSIEGECETIKIAQLVSNVKPEEIDYIETHGTATNLGDMVEINALKKVFSKTYNRSIALGAVKNNVGHLNYAAGAAGIIKAAMVVNQRRIPPVINVSEEKDELIDTPFYLNREIVNLDKKENLIRAGVSGFGIGGVNTHIILEEYRDKNNNIEKEVNKPVLLILSAKTEKALINYQNKILEFVRKHPKEIENTAFTLQTGRNHYEYCTSIIVTIKNGEVEIYSSGINYIEEEKFERNIGKTMKLNIREKYNEENYRDSLLRAAKAWEEGYDVDLSELYDIDTVKKISIPKYCFEKNVFNYFSIENGDDKEFEITSKDISIIRDIEKEQEKNEKLPSEMDYEGIKDHYEKIVVCAAANYLYKHEIEFNKVYAIKDLLKELKVIPGYKDFARYLFRILESNGYVEINNDNIKINESAKELELNAAVEEAKNKYPDFALQIEFIKNCVLEYDSVFKGEKEGNSVLYPDGKYDTILNIGANTPDITRKPIYINAFPKVIKHLITKKEKNKKIKILELGGGTGIITWPLLEELRGMNVEYYFTDIGKSFLVMAREKAENMHYDNVIFKQYNIEKTYAEQGFEKEAFDFIISMDVLQVSYNLEAAVNNLSGLLKKNGIFACVQSFHTENINYLSYGYAPGWWNYESDPLRKGKNIMLPSDEWIKLLSRLEYKNINIIYDSLNNKYDKFGFIFANRPDRVEFFEPVNKGIEGKIVNGSNAENNKEEISKEILNIVGTTIGEEIAEDSSLLEYGFDSLSLLIVSSKLKEKYHINVSVKRLYDIDTVKDLVAYIKQCISENETTENTQTQAEGSENNVTQLLDIIENL
;
A
#
# COMPACT_ATOMS: atom_id res chain seq x y z
N MET A 1 9.04 55.26 -24.52
CA MET A 1 10.25 54.81 -25.23
C MET A 1 9.88 53.51 -25.94
N SER A 2 9.83 53.50 -27.27
CA SER A 2 9.59 52.29 -28.06
C SER A 2 10.93 51.61 -28.33
N PHE A 3 11.28 50.61 -27.53
CA PHE A 3 12.42 49.75 -27.81
C PHE A 3 11.95 48.63 -28.74
N ASN A 4 12.25 48.75 -30.04
CA ASN A 4 12.16 47.65 -31.00
C ASN A 4 13.34 46.69 -30.75
N VAL A 5 13.30 45.97 -29.63
CA VAL A 5 14.14 44.78 -29.42
C VAL A 5 13.35 43.62 -30.02
N ASN A 6 13.99 42.74 -30.81
CA ASN A 6 13.34 41.51 -31.30
C ASN A 6 12.71 40.79 -30.10
N GLU A 7 11.39 40.66 -30.07
CA GLU A 7 10.61 40.20 -28.91
C GLU A 7 11.08 38.82 -28.40
N GLU A 8 11.58 37.95 -29.27
CA GLU A 8 12.12 36.63 -28.90
C GLU A 8 13.35 36.67 -27.96
N TYR A 9 14.10 37.77 -27.91
CA TYR A 9 15.31 37.86 -27.06
C TYR A 9 15.00 38.13 -25.59
N MET A 10 13.78 38.60 -25.29
CA MET A 10 13.35 38.93 -23.92
C MET A 10 12.42 37.88 -23.31
N ASP A 11 12.06 36.84 -24.08
CA ASP A 11 11.14 35.80 -23.66
C ASP A 11 11.85 34.66 -22.90
N ILE A 12 11.19 34.16 -21.86
CA ILE A 12 11.69 33.04 -21.06
C ILE A 12 10.74 31.85 -21.21
N ALA A 13 11.28 30.71 -21.66
CA ALA A 13 10.55 29.44 -21.71
C ALA A 13 10.50 28.78 -20.33
N ILE A 14 9.33 28.27 -19.98
CA ILE A 14 9.17 27.24 -18.96
C ILE A 14 9.42 25.90 -19.64
N ILE A 15 10.54 25.26 -19.29
CA ILE A 15 11.00 24.02 -19.94
C ILE A 15 10.74 22.77 -19.10
N GLY A 16 10.43 22.91 -17.81
CA GLY A 16 10.06 21.82 -16.93
C GLY A 16 9.43 22.30 -15.62
N MET A 17 8.61 21.46 -14.99
CA MET A 17 7.92 21.77 -13.75
C MET A 17 7.81 20.52 -12.86
N SER A 18 8.00 20.67 -11.56
CA SER A 18 7.61 19.65 -10.57
C SER A 18 6.97 20.30 -9.35
N GLY A 19 6.14 19.54 -8.63
CA GLY A 19 5.50 20.00 -7.41
C GLY A 19 4.81 18.89 -6.63
N ARG A 20 4.45 19.21 -5.39
CA ARG A 20 3.61 18.40 -4.50
C ARG A 20 2.56 19.32 -3.91
N PHE A 21 1.31 18.90 -4.03
CA PHE A 21 0.15 19.67 -3.61
C PHE A 21 -0.83 18.75 -2.87
N PRO A 22 -1.75 19.31 -2.09
CA PRO A 22 -2.78 18.52 -1.43
C PRO A 22 -3.53 17.62 -2.39
N GLY A 23 -3.57 16.32 -2.07
CA GLY A 23 -4.17 15.28 -2.89
C GLY A 23 -3.45 14.96 -4.21
N ALA A 24 -2.24 15.50 -4.46
CA ALA A 24 -1.47 15.29 -5.68
C ALA A 24 0.06 15.29 -5.46
N ASN A 25 0.69 14.15 -5.75
CA ASN A 25 2.15 14.00 -5.66
C ASN A 25 2.90 14.29 -6.97
N SER A 26 2.24 14.90 -7.97
CA SER A 26 2.88 15.36 -9.21
C SER A 26 2.05 16.48 -9.87
N VAL A 27 2.63 17.16 -10.87
CA VAL A 27 1.94 18.19 -11.67
C VAL A 27 0.78 17.59 -12.46
N GLU A 28 0.93 16.37 -12.98
CA GLU A 28 -0.10 15.66 -13.74
C GLU A 28 -1.28 15.29 -12.84
N GLY A 29 -1.01 14.75 -11.64
CA GLY A 29 -2.04 14.47 -10.64
C GLY A 29 -2.74 15.74 -10.18
N PHE A 30 -2.00 16.83 -10.00
CA PHE A 30 -2.56 18.13 -9.65
C PHE A 30 -3.47 18.65 -10.76
N TRP A 31 -3.05 18.56 -12.01
CA TRP A 31 -3.85 18.95 -13.16
C TRP A 31 -5.14 18.13 -13.29
N SER A 32 -5.08 16.81 -13.09
CA SER A 32 -6.29 15.95 -13.06
C SER A 32 -7.26 16.40 -11.97
N ASN A 33 -6.76 16.58 -10.74
CA ASN A 33 -7.57 17.05 -9.61
C ASN A 33 -8.25 18.40 -9.91
N LEU A 34 -7.55 19.33 -10.56
CA LEU A 34 -8.12 20.63 -10.93
C LEU A 34 -9.22 20.49 -11.98
N LEU A 35 -9.00 19.69 -13.04
CA LEU A 35 -10.01 19.44 -14.07
C LEU A 35 -11.27 18.77 -13.51
N GLU A 36 -11.11 17.89 -12.53
CA GLU A 36 -12.20 17.23 -11.80
C GLU A 36 -12.92 18.15 -10.82
N GLY A 37 -12.41 19.37 -10.57
CA GLY A 37 -12.96 20.26 -9.55
C GLY A 37 -12.82 19.71 -8.13
N LYS A 38 -11.73 18.98 -7.84
CA LYS A 38 -11.51 18.35 -6.55
C LYS A 38 -11.17 19.37 -5.46
N ASP A 39 -11.89 19.32 -4.34
CA ASP A 39 -11.51 19.94 -3.08
C ASP A 39 -10.55 19.01 -2.33
N SER A 40 -9.31 19.45 -2.14
CA SER A 40 -8.24 18.66 -1.51
C SER A 40 -7.98 19.09 -0.06
N ILE A 41 -8.83 19.94 0.53
CA ILE A 41 -8.79 20.28 1.95
C ILE A 41 -9.30 19.11 2.77
N LYS A 42 -8.50 18.67 3.76
CA LYS A 42 -8.92 17.68 4.76
C LYS A 42 -9.67 18.40 5.87
N ARG A 43 -10.82 17.85 6.29
CA ARG A 43 -11.67 18.40 7.36
C ARG A 43 -11.98 17.29 8.38
N GLY A 44 -11.82 17.58 9.67
CA GLY A 44 -12.14 16.66 10.76
C GLY A 44 -13.61 16.73 11.19
N GLN A 45 -14.11 15.68 11.89
CA GLN A 45 -15.44 15.70 12.51
C GLN A 45 -15.42 16.49 13.84
N GLY A 46 -16.46 17.30 14.08
CA GLY A 46 -16.66 18.06 15.32
C GLY A 46 -16.11 19.49 15.28
N LYS A 47 -16.78 20.42 15.99
CA LYS A 47 -16.16 21.67 16.43
C LYS A 47 -15.13 21.28 17.49
N ALA A 48 -13.86 21.63 17.32
CA ALA A 48 -12.86 21.39 18.35
C ALA A 48 -13.32 22.07 19.66
N ALA A 49 -13.77 21.26 20.61
CA ALA A 49 -14.01 21.69 21.96
C ALA A 49 -12.66 21.68 22.67
N ASP A 50 -11.99 22.82 22.69
CA ASP A 50 -11.19 23.18 23.86
C ASP A 50 -11.23 24.70 24.07
N LYS A 51 -12.08 25.13 25.01
CA LYS A 51 -12.24 26.54 25.40
C LYS A 51 -11.06 27.06 26.23
N ASN A 52 -9.95 26.31 26.29
CA ASN A 52 -8.86 26.60 27.21
C ASN A 52 -7.84 27.64 26.68
N GLU A 53 -7.90 28.05 25.42
CA GLU A 53 -6.94 29.02 24.84
C GLU A 53 -7.53 30.35 24.35
N GLY A 54 -8.85 30.57 24.45
CA GLY A 54 -9.48 31.85 24.10
C GLY A 54 -9.68 32.14 22.60
N TYR A 55 -9.38 31.19 21.70
CA TYR A 55 -9.61 31.28 20.26
C TYR A 55 -10.44 30.10 19.73
N GLU A 56 -11.19 30.29 18.63
CA GLU A 56 -11.95 29.22 17.97
C GLU A 56 -11.00 28.39 17.08
N ILE A 57 -11.02 27.06 17.20
CA ILE A 57 -10.17 26.16 16.40
C ILE A 57 -10.98 25.53 15.27
N VAL A 58 -10.43 25.57 14.05
CA VAL A 58 -11.03 24.99 12.85
C VAL A 58 -10.21 23.79 12.38
N ASN A 59 -10.83 22.62 12.32
CA ASN A 59 -10.19 21.36 11.91
C ASN A 59 -10.17 21.22 10.38
N ALA A 60 -9.44 22.09 9.69
CA ALA A 60 -9.28 22.04 8.24
C ALA A 60 -7.86 22.40 7.79
N PHE A 61 -7.32 21.70 6.80
CA PHE A 61 -5.98 21.98 6.27
C PHE A 61 -5.75 21.34 4.89
N GLY A 62 -5.01 22.01 4.01
CA GLY A 62 -4.50 21.42 2.76
C GLY A 62 -3.20 20.65 3.01
N LYS A 63 -3.25 19.31 3.09
CA LYS A 63 -2.10 18.48 3.47
C LYS A 63 -1.34 17.92 2.28
N VAL A 64 -0.01 18.00 2.31
CA VAL A 64 0.87 17.23 1.41
C VAL A 64 1.17 15.87 2.05
N ASP A 65 0.99 14.80 1.28
CA ASP A 65 1.31 13.44 1.72
C ASP A 65 2.83 13.20 1.79
N GLY A 66 3.27 12.33 2.71
CA GLY A 66 4.67 11.92 2.79
C GLY A 66 5.64 13.06 3.11
N MET A 67 5.22 14.05 3.91
CA MET A 67 6.05 15.22 4.28
C MET A 67 7.43 14.82 4.83
N TYR A 68 7.49 13.71 5.58
CA TYR A 68 8.72 13.20 6.18
C TYR A 68 9.46 12.15 5.34
N GLU A 69 8.91 11.74 4.18
CA GLU A 69 9.57 10.81 3.26
C GLU A 69 10.69 11.51 2.48
N PHE A 70 11.88 10.91 2.44
CA PHE A 70 13.04 11.45 1.72
C PHE A 70 14.02 10.35 1.29
N ASP A 71 14.53 10.39 0.06
CA ASP A 71 15.60 9.49 -0.40
C ASP A 71 16.98 10.04 -0.02
N ASN A 72 17.36 9.83 1.24
CA ASN A 72 18.61 10.37 1.78
C ASN A 72 19.87 9.84 1.08
N GLU A 73 19.88 8.57 0.66
CA GLU A 73 21.03 7.94 0.01
C GLU A 73 21.21 8.48 -1.41
N PHE A 74 20.12 8.77 -2.13
CA PHE A 74 20.20 9.40 -3.43
C PHE A 74 20.95 10.75 -3.40
N PHE A 75 20.74 11.55 -2.36
CA PHE A 75 21.37 12.87 -2.19
C PHE A 75 22.63 12.85 -1.32
N ASP A 76 23.21 11.68 -1.06
CA ASP A 76 24.41 11.52 -0.22
C ASP A 76 24.25 12.21 1.15
N VAL A 77 23.05 12.11 1.74
CA VAL A 77 22.69 12.60 3.07
C VAL A 77 22.66 11.39 4.00
N ASN A 78 23.48 11.38 5.04
CA ASN A 78 23.44 10.30 6.00
C ASN A 78 22.16 10.36 6.86
N LYS A 79 21.73 9.23 7.42
CA LYS A 79 20.46 9.13 8.19
C LYS A 79 20.37 10.13 9.35
N ARG A 80 21.48 10.39 10.05
CA ARG A 80 21.51 11.35 11.16
C ARG A 80 21.28 12.77 10.68
N GLU A 81 21.91 13.15 9.58
CA GLU A 81 21.68 14.45 8.94
C GLU A 81 20.23 14.55 8.45
N ALA A 82 19.70 13.54 7.77
CA ALA A 82 18.33 13.54 7.26
C ALA A 82 17.26 13.74 8.36
N MET A 83 17.48 13.17 9.56
CA MET A 83 16.62 13.39 10.74
C MET A 83 16.58 14.85 11.20
N GLU A 84 17.67 15.58 10.99
CA GLU A 84 17.88 16.95 11.47
C GLU A 84 17.46 17.99 10.43
N LEU A 85 17.42 17.62 9.15
CA LEU A 85 16.97 18.51 8.08
C LEU A 85 15.47 18.77 8.18
N ASP A 86 15.12 20.06 8.06
CA ASP A 86 13.74 20.49 7.91
C ASP A 86 13.10 19.75 6.71
N PRO A 87 11.91 19.13 6.89
CA PRO A 87 11.15 18.52 5.80
C PRO A 87 11.08 19.39 4.53
N GLN A 88 11.03 20.72 4.67
CA GLN A 88 11.05 21.67 3.56
C GLN A 88 12.31 21.50 2.69
N GLU A 89 13.50 21.38 3.29
CA GLU A 89 14.75 21.24 2.54
C GLU A 89 14.83 19.88 1.84
N ARG A 90 14.28 18.84 2.47
CA ARG A 90 14.25 17.48 1.93
C ARG A 90 13.35 17.38 0.71
N LYS A 91 12.08 17.79 0.84
CA LYS A 91 11.11 17.68 -0.27
C LYS A 91 11.45 18.61 -1.43
N ILE A 92 11.92 19.83 -1.17
CA ILE A 92 12.29 20.75 -2.26
C ILE A 92 13.52 20.26 -3.03
N LEU A 93 14.42 19.51 -2.40
CA LEU A 93 15.57 18.91 -3.07
C LEU A 93 15.14 17.84 -4.10
N GLU A 94 14.23 16.94 -3.70
CA GLU A 94 13.58 15.97 -4.61
C GLU A 94 12.86 16.68 -5.76
N VAL A 95 11.99 17.64 -5.44
CA VAL A 95 11.19 18.35 -6.45
C VAL A 95 12.07 19.18 -7.39
N THR A 96 13.20 19.70 -6.93
CA THR A 96 14.14 20.42 -7.79
C THR A 96 14.83 19.48 -8.78
N TYR A 97 15.26 18.30 -8.31
CA TYR A 97 15.82 17.26 -9.18
C TYR A 97 14.80 16.81 -10.23
N GLU A 98 13.54 16.58 -9.82
CA GLU A 98 12.47 16.21 -10.74
C GLU A 98 12.15 17.29 -11.77
N ALA A 99 12.24 18.58 -11.41
CA ALA A 99 12.03 19.66 -12.37
C ALA A 99 13.14 19.71 -13.45
N LEU A 100 14.37 19.33 -13.09
CA LEU A 100 15.46 19.15 -14.06
C LEU A 100 15.21 17.94 -14.98
N GLU A 101 14.73 16.82 -14.44
CA GLU A 101 14.34 15.67 -15.24
C GLU A 101 13.14 15.97 -16.15
N ASP A 102 12.14 16.70 -15.67
CA ASP A 102 11.01 17.15 -16.48
C ASP A 102 11.47 18.03 -17.65
N ALA A 103 12.47 18.88 -17.40
CA ALA A 103 13.14 19.67 -18.43
C ALA A 103 14.06 18.86 -19.37
N GLY A 104 14.29 17.59 -19.09
CA GLY A 104 15.23 16.74 -19.82
C GLY A 104 16.66 17.28 -19.76
N VAL A 105 17.11 17.64 -18.55
CA VAL A 105 18.46 18.13 -18.28
C VAL A 105 19.26 17.07 -17.52
N ASN A 106 20.28 16.52 -18.19
CA ASN A 106 21.31 15.72 -17.54
C ASN A 106 22.33 16.66 -16.86
N THR A 107 22.35 16.68 -15.54
CA THR A 107 23.22 17.57 -14.75
C THR A 107 24.69 17.15 -14.76
N GLN A 108 24.99 15.87 -14.95
CA GLN A 108 26.36 15.35 -15.03
C GLN A 108 27.08 15.81 -16.32
N ARG A 109 26.32 16.05 -17.41
CA ARG A 109 26.87 16.41 -18.73
C ARG A 109 26.60 17.87 -19.14
N TYR A 110 25.76 18.59 -18.41
CA TYR A 110 25.42 19.97 -18.75
C TYR A 110 26.64 20.89 -18.53
N LYS A 111 27.09 21.54 -19.60
CA LYS A 111 28.27 22.43 -19.57
C LYS A 111 27.96 23.86 -19.16
N GLY A 112 26.68 24.25 -19.21
CA GLY A 112 26.23 25.59 -18.87
C GLY A 112 26.04 25.77 -17.36
N LYS A 113 25.70 26.99 -16.95
CA LYS A 113 25.42 27.30 -15.54
C LYS A 113 23.94 27.10 -15.24
N ILE A 114 23.66 26.29 -14.20
CA ILE A 114 22.32 26.13 -13.64
C ILE A 114 22.29 26.88 -12.31
N GLY A 115 21.36 27.83 -12.16
CA GLY A 115 21.13 28.56 -10.91
C GLY A 115 19.82 28.19 -10.23
N VAL A 116 19.64 28.64 -8.99
CA VAL A 116 18.46 28.36 -8.15
C VAL A 116 18.03 29.64 -7.42
N VAL A 117 16.75 29.98 -7.53
CA VAL A 117 16.12 31.02 -6.70
C VAL A 117 14.85 30.45 -6.09
N CYS A 118 14.83 30.21 -4.78
CA CYS A 118 13.65 29.66 -4.13
C CYS A 118 13.34 30.38 -2.82
N GLY A 119 12.17 30.10 -2.25
CA GLY A 119 11.82 30.60 -0.93
C GLY A 119 11.07 29.57 -0.11
N ALA A 120 11.16 29.73 1.20
CA ALA A 120 10.59 28.81 2.17
C ALA A 120 10.18 29.55 3.44
N LYS A 121 9.32 28.90 4.21
CA LYS A 121 8.97 29.30 5.57
C LYS A 121 10.19 29.21 6.49
N GLU A 122 10.09 29.87 7.62
CA GLU A 122 10.99 29.67 8.76
C GLU A 122 11.11 28.18 9.10
N ASN A 123 12.30 27.78 9.59
CA ASN A 123 12.57 26.41 9.99
C ASN A 123 11.90 26.10 11.35
N GLU A 124 10.60 25.84 11.31
CA GLU A 124 9.79 25.45 12.47
C GLU A 124 10.31 24.18 13.12
N TYR A 125 10.91 23.29 12.32
CA TYR A 125 11.44 22.02 12.77
C TYR A 125 12.63 22.21 13.73
N ALA A 126 13.58 23.08 13.40
CA ALA A 126 14.67 23.43 14.30
C ALA A 126 14.17 24.23 15.52
N LEU A 127 13.22 25.15 15.33
CA LEU A 127 12.67 25.95 16.42
C LEU A 127 11.94 25.09 17.47
N LYS A 128 11.08 24.16 17.02
CA LYS A 128 10.37 23.25 17.92
C LYS A 128 11.35 22.40 18.74
N LYS A 129 12.39 21.88 18.08
CA LYS A 129 13.45 21.11 18.75
C LYS A 129 14.16 21.92 19.81
N TYR A 130 14.51 23.17 19.49
CA TYR A 130 15.13 24.09 20.44
C TYR A 130 14.26 24.34 21.68
N PHE A 131 12.94 24.42 21.52
CA PHE A 131 12.02 24.62 22.65
C PHE A 131 11.75 23.35 23.46
N GLU A 132 11.90 22.15 22.88
CA GLU A 132 11.68 20.87 23.56
C GLU A 132 12.93 20.32 24.27
N GLU A 133 14.15 20.71 23.86
CA GLU A 133 15.38 20.26 24.52
C GLU A 133 15.76 21.14 25.74
N GLU A 134 15.88 20.54 26.93
CA GLU A 134 16.36 21.23 28.15
C GLU A 134 17.84 21.70 28.08
N ASN A 135 18.58 21.28 27.05
CA ASN A 135 20.04 21.50 26.95
C ASN A 135 20.41 22.88 26.38
N LYS A 136 20.82 23.79 27.28
CA LYS A 136 21.23 25.18 27.04
C LYS A 136 22.53 25.38 26.26
N ASN A 137 22.85 24.59 25.22
CA ASN A 137 24.02 24.88 24.39
C ASN A 137 23.65 25.79 23.19
N ILE A 138 23.27 27.01 23.53
CA ILE A 138 22.70 28.05 22.64
C ILE A 138 23.56 28.24 21.37
N LEU A 139 24.89 28.17 21.46
CA LEU A 139 25.79 28.41 20.31
C LEU A 139 25.67 27.35 19.20
N ASN A 140 25.52 26.07 19.55
CA ASN A 140 25.38 25.00 18.56
C ASN A 140 24.02 25.04 17.89
N GLU A 141 22.94 25.22 18.66
CA GLU A 141 21.58 25.26 18.11
C GLU A 141 21.31 26.52 17.28
N THR A 142 21.86 27.67 17.68
CA THR A 142 21.75 28.89 16.85
C THR A 142 22.48 28.71 15.51
N SER A 143 23.66 28.09 15.52
CA SER A 143 24.41 27.80 14.28
C SER A 143 23.64 26.85 13.36
N ARG A 144 22.92 25.86 13.93
CA ARG A 144 22.06 24.94 13.17
C ARG A 144 20.83 25.64 12.60
N MET A 145 20.22 26.56 13.33
CA MET A 145 19.10 27.37 12.83
C MET A 145 19.51 28.27 11.65
N TYR A 146 20.72 28.84 11.68
CA TYR A 146 21.27 29.59 10.56
C TYR A 146 21.60 28.70 9.34
N LEU A 147 22.22 27.52 9.55
CA LEU A 147 22.51 26.57 8.48
C LEU A 147 21.25 25.93 7.88
N GLY A 148 20.23 25.68 8.69
CA GLY A 148 18.91 25.16 8.28
C GLY A 148 17.99 26.21 7.64
N SER A 149 18.52 27.39 7.32
CA SER A 149 17.84 28.43 6.53
C SER A 149 18.49 28.61 5.15
N SER A 150 19.29 27.63 4.71
CA SER A 150 20.17 27.71 3.53
C SER A 150 19.71 26.78 2.40
N ILE A 151 18.40 26.79 2.10
CA ILE A 151 17.76 25.82 1.20
C ILE A 151 18.33 25.91 -0.22
N ALA A 152 18.40 27.12 -0.78
CA ALA A 152 18.90 27.31 -2.14
C ALA A 152 20.34 26.77 -2.31
N THR A 153 21.21 27.08 -1.34
CA THR A 153 22.62 26.64 -1.39
C THR A 153 22.77 25.15 -1.12
N ARG A 154 21.87 24.53 -0.34
CA ARG A 154 21.86 23.07 -0.17
C ARG A 154 21.48 22.36 -1.46
N ILE A 155 20.48 22.88 -2.18
CA ILE A 155 20.13 22.40 -3.52
C ILE A 155 21.34 22.50 -4.44
N ALA A 156 21.97 23.67 -4.51
CA ALA A 156 23.14 23.88 -5.37
C ALA A 156 24.30 22.94 -5.01
N TYR A 157 24.57 22.75 -3.72
CA TYR A 157 25.61 21.83 -3.24
C TYR A 157 25.30 20.37 -3.62
N LYS A 158 24.08 19.90 -3.33
CA LYS A 158 23.70 18.50 -3.52
C LYS A 158 23.50 18.10 -4.97
N LEU A 159 23.15 19.07 -5.85
CA LEU A 159 22.98 18.84 -7.28
C LEU A 159 24.16 19.37 -8.12
N ASN A 160 25.24 19.83 -7.48
CA ASN A 160 26.42 20.40 -8.13
C ASN A 160 26.11 21.54 -9.12
N LEU A 161 25.27 22.49 -8.70
CA LEU A 161 24.84 23.63 -9.52
C LEU A 161 25.74 24.84 -9.26
N GLN A 162 26.26 25.44 -10.34
CA GLN A 162 27.30 26.49 -10.27
C GLN A 162 26.81 27.88 -10.72
N GLY A 163 25.52 28.05 -10.96
CA GLY A 163 24.89 29.33 -11.27
C GLY A 163 24.53 30.16 -10.02
N PRO A 164 23.86 31.31 -10.21
CA PRO A 164 23.36 32.14 -9.11
C PRO A 164 22.46 31.34 -8.18
N CYS A 165 22.63 31.55 -6.88
CA CYS A 165 21.92 30.80 -5.85
C CYS A 165 21.41 31.74 -4.77
N LEU A 166 20.10 31.94 -4.69
CA LEU A 166 19.48 32.91 -3.78
C LEU A 166 18.23 32.35 -3.10
N GLN A 167 18.03 32.79 -1.85
CA GLN A 167 16.77 32.60 -1.14
C GLN A 167 16.01 33.91 -1.05
N ILE A 168 14.72 33.90 -1.42
CA ILE A 168 13.86 35.09 -1.41
C ILE A 168 12.71 34.88 -0.43
N LYS A 169 12.34 35.95 0.30
CA LYS A 169 11.14 36.00 1.13
C LYS A 169 10.32 37.24 0.77
N ALA A 170 9.12 37.00 0.26
CA ALA A 170 8.10 38.01 -0.02
C ALA A 170 6.72 37.57 0.49
N THR A 171 6.69 36.79 1.59
CA THR A 171 5.47 36.18 2.16
C THR A 171 4.71 35.38 1.10
N CYS A 172 3.40 35.61 0.91
CA CYS A 172 2.57 34.90 -0.08
C CYS A 172 2.98 35.11 -1.54
N ALA A 173 3.78 36.15 -1.84
CA ALA A 173 4.29 36.43 -3.19
C ALA A 173 5.66 35.80 -3.48
N THR A 174 6.21 35.02 -2.54
CA THR A 174 7.60 34.51 -2.59
C THR A 174 7.92 33.72 -3.86
N ALA A 175 7.15 32.68 -4.20
CA ALA A 175 7.45 31.86 -5.37
C ALA A 175 7.42 32.65 -6.69
N LEU A 176 6.48 33.58 -6.88
CA LEU A 176 6.44 34.41 -8.10
C LEU A 176 7.58 35.43 -8.14
N ALA A 177 7.95 36.03 -7.01
CA ALA A 177 9.12 36.90 -6.91
C ALA A 177 10.43 36.15 -7.22
N ALA A 178 10.52 34.89 -6.79
CA ALA A 178 11.64 34.01 -7.11
C ALA A 178 11.72 33.73 -8.62
N ILE A 179 10.60 33.41 -9.26
CA ILE A 179 10.50 33.19 -10.71
C ILE A 179 10.84 34.46 -11.49
N HIS A 180 10.34 35.61 -11.08
CA HIS A 180 10.71 36.90 -11.67
C HIS A 180 12.23 37.12 -11.61
N THR A 181 12.82 36.93 -10.44
CA THR A 181 14.27 37.14 -10.23
C THR A 181 15.09 36.20 -11.10
N ALA A 182 14.70 34.92 -11.16
CA ALA A 182 15.33 33.93 -12.04
C ALA A 182 15.21 34.30 -13.52
N ALA A 183 14.05 34.81 -13.96
CA ALA A 183 13.87 35.31 -15.32
C ALA A 183 14.82 36.50 -15.62
N GLN A 184 14.96 37.45 -14.69
CA GLN A 184 15.91 38.56 -14.86
C GLN A 184 17.37 38.09 -14.96
N MET A 185 17.76 37.11 -14.14
CA MET A 185 19.11 36.52 -14.19
C MET A 185 19.40 35.82 -15.52
N LEU A 186 18.41 35.15 -16.12
CA LEU A 186 18.54 34.57 -17.45
C LEU A 186 18.72 35.65 -18.52
N LEU A 187 17.96 36.75 -18.45
CA LEU A 187 18.08 37.87 -19.39
C LEU A 187 19.42 38.60 -19.27
N ASN A 188 20.01 38.62 -18.07
CA ASN A 188 21.35 39.13 -17.81
C ASN A 188 22.48 38.14 -18.15
N TYR A 189 22.15 36.93 -18.66
CA TYR A 189 23.12 35.88 -18.96
C TYR A 189 23.96 35.42 -17.75
N GLU A 190 23.42 35.53 -16.53
CA GLU A 190 24.09 35.07 -15.30
C GLU A 190 24.06 33.54 -15.17
N ALA A 191 23.08 32.90 -15.80
CA ALA A 191 22.92 31.46 -15.93
C ALA A 191 22.33 31.08 -17.29
N ASP A 192 22.38 29.80 -17.63
CA ASP A 192 21.76 29.23 -18.83
C ASP A 192 20.41 28.57 -18.52
N ILE A 193 20.28 28.02 -17.31
CA ILE A 193 19.03 27.49 -16.76
C ILE A 193 18.86 28.05 -15.35
N MET A 194 17.64 28.45 -15.00
CA MET A 194 17.30 28.84 -13.64
C MET A 194 16.15 27.99 -13.11
N LEU A 195 16.33 27.42 -11.92
CA LEU A 195 15.29 26.73 -11.17
C LEU A 195 14.67 27.73 -10.19
N ALA A 196 13.35 27.86 -10.21
CA ALA A 196 12.68 28.83 -9.33
C ALA A 196 11.34 28.36 -8.78
N GLY A 197 11.02 28.78 -7.55
CA GLY A 197 9.75 28.44 -6.92
C GLY A 197 9.77 28.60 -5.40
N GLY A 198 9.06 27.73 -4.69
CA GLY A 198 9.02 27.78 -3.24
C GLY A 198 8.36 26.59 -2.57
N VAL A 199 8.51 26.51 -1.26
CA VAL A 199 7.99 25.45 -0.39
C VAL A 199 7.32 26.04 0.85
N ASN A 200 6.22 25.43 1.28
CA ASN A 200 5.61 25.64 2.58
C ASN A 200 5.17 24.29 3.12
N LEU A 201 5.84 23.80 4.17
CA LEU A 201 5.43 22.62 4.92
C LEU A 201 5.34 23.02 6.40
N SER A 202 4.22 22.68 7.04
CA SER A 202 3.89 23.08 8.40
C SER A 202 3.89 21.86 9.31
N LEU A 203 4.38 22.00 10.54
CA LEU A 203 4.39 20.87 11.49
C LEU A 203 3.00 20.54 12.02
N ASN A 204 2.15 21.55 12.24
CA ASN A 204 0.73 21.35 12.52
C ASN A 204 -0.04 21.41 11.19
N GLN A 205 -0.61 20.27 10.81
CA GLN A 205 -1.41 20.13 9.59
C GLN A 205 -2.87 19.77 9.89
N ASP A 206 -3.31 19.71 11.14
CA ASP A 206 -4.65 19.20 11.47
C ASP A 206 -5.70 20.32 11.62
N ASN A 207 -5.26 21.50 12.06
CA ASN A 207 -6.15 22.59 12.41
C ASN A 207 -5.45 23.95 12.36
N TYR A 208 -6.24 25.01 12.53
CA TYR A 208 -5.74 26.37 12.75
C TYR A 208 -6.67 27.16 13.66
N ALA A 209 -6.13 28.22 14.27
CA ALA A 209 -6.91 29.19 15.03
C ALA A 209 -7.63 30.17 14.10
N TYR A 210 -8.94 30.32 14.30
CA TYR A 210 -9.74 31.37 13.71
C TYR A 210 -9.68 32.62 14.59
N ILE A 211 -9.40 33.76 13.94
CA ILE A 211 -9.39 35.07 14.56
C ILE A 211 -10.34 35.95 13.76
N GLU A 212 -11.34 36.53 14.43
CA GLU A 212 -12.29 37.45 13.81
C GLU A 212 -11.56 38.63 13.16
N GLY A 213 -11.83 38.89 11.87
CA GLY A 213 -11.11 39.90 11.08
C GLY A 213 -9.71 39.49 10.62
N GLY A 214 -9.27 38.26 10.91
CA GLY A 214 -8.05 37.65 10.38
C GLY A 214 -8.21 37.18 8.93
N ILE A 215 -7.20 36.47 8.43
CA ILE A 215 -7.17 35.95 7.05
C ILE A 215 -7.70 34.52 6.93
N THR A 216 -7.88 33.80 8.04
CA THR A 216 -8.25 32.38 8.05
C THR A 216 -9.76 32.18 8.00
N SER A 217 -10.21 31.17 7.25
CA SER A 217 -11.64 30.84 7.09
C SER A 217 -12.25 30.36 8.41
N LYS A 218 -13.48 30.78 8.71
CA LYS A 218 -14.19 30.31 9.91
C LYS A 218 -14.69 28.86 9.81
N ASP A 219 -14.95 28.38 8.61
CA ASP A 219 -15.60 27.10 8.35
C ASP A 219 -14.75 26.13 7.53
N GLY A 220 -13.50 26.49 7.24
CA GLY A 220 -12.56 25.59 6.59
C GLY A 220 -12.77 25.44 5.09
N TYR A 221 -13.30 26.45 4.40
CA TYR A 221 -13.49 26.44 2.94
C TYR A 221 -12.90 27.68 2.28
N GLY A 222 -12.06 27.47 1.25
CA GLY A 222 -11.66 28.53 0.33
C GLY A 222 -12.77 28.83 -0.66
N ARG A 223 -13.26 30.08 -0.67
CA ARG A 223 -14.36 30.55 -1.52
C ARG A 223 -14.04 31.87 -2.21
N ALA A 224 -12.87 31.95 -2.85
CA ALA A 224 -12.42 33.17 -3.51
C ALA A 224 -13.50 33.69 -4.46
N PHE A 225 -13.79 34.99 -4.34
CA PHE A 225 -14.77 35.74 -5.11
C PHE A 225 -16.24 35.36 -4.93
N SER A 226 -16.54 34.53 -3.93
CA SER A 226 -17.92 34.26 -3.49
C SER A 226 -18.45 35.37 -2.59
N LYS A 227 -19.76 35.62 -2.60
CA LYS A 227 -20.41 36.52 -1.60
C LYS A 227 -20.14 36.08 -0.16
N ASN A 228 -20.00 34.77 0.06
CA ASN A 228 -19.76 34.16 1.37
C ASN A 228 -18.27 33.91 1.67
N ALA A 229 -17.36 34.60 0.98
CA ALA A 229 -15.93 34.53 1.22
C ALA A 229 -15.59 35.07 2.63
N ASN A 230 -14.94 34.26 3.47
CA ASN A 230 -14.70 34.56 4.90
C ASN A 230 -13.26 34.31 5.36
N GLY A 231 -12.33 34.08 4.43
CA GLY A 231 -10.92 33.77 4.69
C GLY A 231 -10.43 32.56 3.90
N CYS A 232 -9.12 32.33 3.92
CA CYS A 232 -8.49 31.16 3.32
C CYS A 232 -8.30 30.02 4.32
N VAL A 233 -8.26 28.79 3.82
CA VAL A 233 -7.78 27.62 4.59
C VAL A 233 -6.27 27.54 4.45
N PRO A 234 -5.49 27.42 5.53
CA PRO A 234 -4.06 27.14 5.44
C PRO A 234 -3.78 25.82 4.71
N GLY A 235 -2.66 25.75 3.99
CA GLY A 235 -2.25 24.53 3.33
C GLY A 235 -0.75 24.49 3.07
N ASP A 236 -0.28 23.29 2.79
CA ASP A 236 1.10 22.98 2.48
C ASP A 236 1.26 22.60 1.01
N GLY A 237 2.45 22.85 0.48
CA GLY A 237 2.77 22.57 -0.91
C GLY A 237 4.13 23.10 -1.31
N LEU A 238 4.58 22.65 -2.47
CA LEU A 238 5.81 23.11 -3.09
C LEU A 238 5.77 22.94 -4.60
N GLY A 239 6.54 23.78 -5.29
CA GLY A 239 6.77 23.64 -6.72
C GLY A 239 8.02 24.35 -7.18
N ILE A 240 8.67 23.79 -8.19
CA ILE A 240 9.87 24.31 -8.86
C ILE A 240 9.61 24.32 -10.37
N ILE A 241 9.99 25.42 -11.00
CA ILE A 241 9.91 25.67 -12.43
C ILE A 241 11.33 25.79 -12.97
N ALA A 242 11.66 25.02 -14.00
CA ALA A 242 12.89 25.16 -14.77
C ALA A 242 12.67 26.16 -15.91
N LEU A 243 13.49 27.20 -15.93
CA LEU A 243 13.41 28.34 -16.84
C LEU A 243 14.65 28.43 -17.72
N LYS A 244 14.44 28.86 -18.96
CA LYS A 244 15.52 29.10 -19.93
C LYS A 244 15.12 30.20 -20.89
N ARG A 245 16.08 30.94 -21.45
CA ARG A 245 15.78 31.90 -22.53
C ARG A 245 15.11 31.16 -23.69
N LEU A 246 14.00 31.71 -24.23
CA LEU A 246 13.22 31.04 -25.28
C LEU A 246 14.07 30.66 -26.50
N LYS A 247 14.96 31.56 -26.92
CA LYS A 247 15.91 31.31 -28.01
C LYS A 247 16.78 30.06 -27.77
N ASP A 248 17.28 29.90 -26.55
CA ASP A 248 18.15 28.79 -26.19
C ASP A 248 17.34 27.50 -26.00
N ALA A 249 16.12 27.59 -25.46
CA ALA A 249 15.21 26.46 -25.35
C ALA A 249 14.82 25.88 -26.72
N LYS A 250 14.56 26.74 -27.71
CA LYS A 250 14.32 26.34 -29.11
C LYS A 250 15.55 25.65 -29.72
N LYS A 251 16.72 26.25 -29.53
CA LYS A 251 18.00 25.70 -30.03
C LYS A 251 18.28 24.32 -29.47
N ASP A 252 18.01 24.13 -28.18
CA ASP A 252 18.31 22.88 -27.46
C ASP A 252 17.14 21.89 -27.49
N ARG A 253 16.05 22.22 -28.20
CA ARG A 253 14.86 21.38 -28.41
C ARG A 253 14.20 20.94 -27.11
N ASP A 254 14.19 21.85 -26.15
CA ASP A 254 13.57 21.63 -24.86
C ASP A 254 12.04 21.58 -25.00
N ASN A 255 11.38 20.92 -24.05
CA ASN A 255 9.92 20.88 -23.98
C ASN A 255 9.39 22.24 -23.50
N ILE A 256 9.05 23.15 -24.41
CA ILE A 256 8.53 24.47 -24.03
C ILE A 256 7.04 24.33 -23.65
N ILE A 257 6.76 24.35 -22.35
CA ILE A 257 5.42 24.20 -21.79
C ILE A 257 4.62 25.50 -21.94
N ALA A 258 5.26 26.64 -21.65
CA ALA A 258 4.69 27.98 -21.79
C ALA A 258 5.83 29.02 -21.88
N VAL A 259 5.50 30.24 -22.31
CA VAL A 259 6.45 31.35 -22.43
C VAL A 259 6.07 32.46 -21.45
N ILE A 260 7.00 32.86 -20.59
CA ILE A 260 6.90 34.09 -19.80
C ILE A 260 7.29 35.26 -20.72
N LYS A 261 6.30 36.09 -21.04
CA LYS A 261 6.47 37.29 -21.89
C LYS A 261 6.91 38.51 -21.09
N GLY A 262 6.55 38.57 -19.82
CA GLY A 262 6.91 39.67 -18.93
C GLY A 262 6.49 39.41 -17.50
N SER A 263 7.19 40.03 -16.55
CA SER A 263 6.89 39.93 -15.12
C SER A 263 7.26 41.20 -14.38
N SER A 264 6.64 41.42 -13.23
CA SER A 264 6.88 42.58 -12.38
C SER A 264 6.85 42.21 -10.89
N VAL A 265 7.62 42.98 -10.11
CA VAL A 265 7.57 42.98 -8.65
C VAL A 265 7.52 44.44 -8.18
N THR A 266 6.55 44.79 -7.34
CA THR A 266 6.39 46.15 -6.78
C THR A 266 6.06 46.07 -5.28
N ASN A 267 5.90 47.23 -4.63
CA ASN A 267 5.45 47.28 -3.24
C ASN A 267 4.41 48.38 -3.00
N ASP A 268 3.41 48.09 -2.18
CA ASP A 268 2.33 49.01 -1.79
C ASP A 268 2.82 50.27 -1.07
N GLY A 269 3.96 50.19 -0.37
CA GLY A 269 4.46 51.27 0.47
C GLY A 269 3.41 51.73 1.49
N LYS A 270 3.23 53.06 1.61
CA LYS A 270 2.25 53.68 2.51
C LYS A 270 0.84 53.86 1.89
N ARG A 271 0.58 53.32 0.70
CA ARG A 271 -0.72 53.46 0.00
C ARG A 271 -1.85 52.64 0.65
N LYS A 272 -1.49 51.70 1.51
CA LYS A 272 -2.40 50.81 2.24
C LYS A 272 -2.85 51.39 3.59
N MET A 273 -4.07 51.01 4.01
CA MET A 273 -4.71 51.49 5.25
C MET A 273 -4.05 50.96 6.54
N GLY A 274 -3.31 49.87 6.46
CA GLY A 274 -2.61 49.22 7.56
C GLY A 274 -1.52 48.31 7.03
N PHE A 275 -0.63 47.81 7.90
CA PHE A 275 0.53 47.04 7.47
C PHE A 275 0.16 45.79 6.65
N THR A 276 -0.92 45.11 7.01
CA THR A 276 -1.40 43.87 6.38
C THR A 276 -2.49 44.08 5.33
N ALA A 277 -2.95 45.32 5.12
CA ALA A 277 -3.99 45.63 4.14
C ALA A 277 -3.38 45.74 2.73
N PRO A 278 -4.05 45.24 1.67
CA PRO A 278 -3.60 45.42 0.30
C PRO A 278 -3.87 46.85 -0.22
N SER A 279 -3.28 47.21 -1.36
CA SER A 279 -3.54 48.48 -2.07
C SER A 279 -4.00 48.25 -3.51
N ILE A 280 -5.17 48.78 -3.85
CA ILE A 280 -5.70 48.74 -5.23
C ILE A 280 -4.68 49.35 -6.21
N GLU A 281 -4.07 50.48 -5.84
CA GLU A 281 -3.08 51.17 -6.68
C GLU A 281 -1.81 50.34 -6.86
N GLY A 282 -1.32 49.67 -5.81
CA GLY A 282 -0.14 48.81 -5.88
C GLY A 282 -0.36 47.56 -6.75
N GLU A 283 -1.52 46.94 -6.65
CA GLU A 283 -1.90 45.80 -7.51
C GLU A 283 -2.08 46.24 -8.97
N CYS A 284 -2.73 47.39 -9.21
CA CYS A 284 -2.84 47.98 -10.55
C CYS A 284 -1.46 48.24 -11.19
N GLU A 285 -0.54 48.79 -10.39
CA GLU A 285 0.81 49.15 -10.84
C GLU A 285 1.58 47.91 -11.29
N THR A 286 1.59 46.84 -10.48
CA THR A 286 2.31 45.61 -10.86
C THR A 286 1.73 45.00 -12.14
N ILE A 287 0.40 44.89 -12.26
CA ILE A 287 -0.24 44.29 -13.44
C ILE A 287 0.08 45.11 -14.71
N LYS A 288 0.00 46.44 -14.63
CA LYS A 288 0.32 47.33 -15.75
C LYS A 288 1.78 47.24 -16.18
N ILE A 289 2.72 47.14 -15.24
CA ILE A 289 4.15 47.00 -15.56
C ILE A 289 4.39 45.66 -16.28
N ALA A 290 3.82 44.57 -15.78
CA ALA A 290 3.97 43.26 -16.43
C ALA A 290 3.40 43.26 -17.86
N GLN A 291 2.23 43.86 -18.09
CA GLN A 291 1.65 44.05 -19.42
C GLN A 291 2.49 44.95 -20.33
N LEU A 292 3.05 46.04 -19.78
CA LEU A 292 3.91 46.96 -20.54
C LEU A 292 5.20 46.27 -21.00
N VAL A 293 5.85 45.54 -20.10
CA VAL A 293 7.11 44.84 -20.39
C VAL A 293 6.89 43.67 -21.35
N SER A 294 5.75 43.00 -21.27
CA SER A 294 5.39 41.91 -22.19
C SER A 294 4.88 42.36 -23.55
N ASN A 295 4.60 43.65 -23.73
CA ASN A 295 3.89 44.20 -24.90
C ASN A 295 2.52 43.52 -25.15
N VAL A 296 1.86 43.03 -24.08
CA VAL A 296 0.55 42.37 -24.16
C VAL A 296 -0.53 43.34 -23.67
N LYS A 297 -1.54 43.60 -24.51
CA LYS A 297 -2.65 44.47 -24.15
C LYS A 297 -3.69 43.73 -23.29
N PRO A 298 -4.46 44.45 -22.44
CA PRO A 298 -5.53 43.87 -21.63
C PRO A 298 -6.53 43.01 -22.43
N GLU A 299 -6.91 43.42 -23.65
CA GLU A 299 -7.86 42.67 -24.50
C GLU A 299 -7.32 41.33 -25.06
N GLU A 300 -6.02 41.10 -24.95
CA GLU A 300 -5.35 39.90 -25.43
C GLU A 300 -5.15 38.84 -24.32
N ILE A 301 -5.57 39.11 -23.08
CA ILE A 301 -5.53 38.14 -21.98
C ILE A 301 -6.85 37.35 -21.98
N ASP A 302 -6.74 36.02 -21.89
CA ASP A 302 -7.90 35.12 -21.86
C ASP A 302 -8.20 34.58 -20.44
N TYR A 303 -7.16 34.48 -19.61
CA TYR A 303 -7.24 33.88 -18.27
C TYR A 303 -6.40 34.65 -17.25
N ILE A 304 -6.88 34.74 -16.01
CA ILE A 304 -6.08 35.26 -14.90
C ILE A 304 -6.16 34.30 -13.72
N GLU A 305 -5.04 33.70 -13.36
CA GLU A 305 -4.88 33.03 -12.08
C GLU A 305 -4.61 34.09 -11.01
N THR A 306 -5.62 34.36 -10.19
CA THR A 306 -5.63 35.42 -9.20
C THR A 306 -4.84 35.06 -7.95
N HIS A 307 -4.60 36.05 -7.09
CA HIS A 307 -4.19 35.77 -5.73
C HIS A 307 -5.33 35.11 -4.94
N GLY A 308 -6.57 35.58 -5.06
CA GLY A 308 -7.80 34.86 -4.70
C GLY A 308 -7.75 34.21 -3.32
N THR A 309 -7.66 35.02 -2.27
CA THR A 309 -7.49 34.52 -0.89
C THR A 309 -8.80 34.17 -0.21
N ALA A 310 -9.95 34.42 -0.85
CA ALA A 310 -11.26 34.25 -0.22
C ALA A 310 -11.45 35.16 1.01
N THR A 311 -10.63 36.19 1.17
CA THR A 311 -10.83 37.21 2.20
C THR A 311 -11.76 38.28 1.66
N ASN A 312 -12.68 38.76 2.50
CA ASN A 312 -13.69 39.72 2.04
C ASN A 312 -13.05 41.02 1.48
N LEU A 313 -12.01 41.53 2.16
CA LEU A 313 -11.28 42.73 1.73
C LEU A 313 -10.32 42.45 0.56
N GLY A 314 -9.55 41.36 0.61
CA GLY A 314 -8.55 41.06 -0.41
C GLY A 314 -9.16 40.81 -1.78
N ASP A 315 -10.21 39.99 -1.85
CA ASP A 315 -10.89 39.69 -3.11
C ASP A 315 -11.51 40.96 -3.72
N MET A 316 -12.07 41.85 -2.90
CA MET A 316 -12.62 43.14 -3.33
C MET A 316 -11.54 44.06 -3.91
N VAL A 317 -10.38 44.14 -3.25
CA VAL A 317 -9.24 44.95 -3.72
C VAL A 317 -8.72 44.41 -5.06
N GLU A 318 -8.56 43.10 -5.17
CA GLU A 318 -8.08 42.44 -6.39
C GLU A 318 -9.01 42.64 -7.59
N ILE A 319 -10.33 42.45 -7.40
CA ILE A 319 -11.32 42.71 -8.46
C ILE A 319 -11.28 44.18 -8.90
N ASN A 320 -11.19 45.12 -7.95
CA ASN A 320 -11.15 46.55 -8.28
C ASN A 320 -9.85 46.96 -8.97
N ALA A 321 -8.73 46.33 -8.64
CA ALA A 321 -7.47 46.53 -9.35
C ALA A 321 -7.59 46.03 -10.80
N LEU A 322 -8.10 44.82 -11.00
CA LEU A 322 -8.37 44.25 -12.32
C LEU A 322 -9.33 45.13 -13.13
N LYS A 323 -10.45 45.59 -12.56
CA LYS A 323 -11.37 46.54 -13.20
C LYS A 323 -10.66 47.79 -13.73
N LYS A 324 -9.80 48.40 -12.90
CA LYS A 324 -9.06 49.61 -13.28
C LYS A 324 -8.11 49.35 -14.46
N VAL A 325 -7.39 48.22 -14.44
CA VAL A 325 -6.45 47.85 -15.51
C VAL A 325 -7.19 47.51 -16.82
N PHE A 326 -8.28 46.74 -16.74
CA PHE A 326 -9.02 46.22 -17.89
C PHE A 326 -10.25 47.06 -18.27
N SER A 327 -10.30 48.33 -17.83
CA SER A 327 -11.42 49.27 -18.03
C SER A 327 -11.73 49.63 -19.49
N LYS A 328 -11.03 49.06 -20.48
CA LYS A 328 -11.33 49.26 -21.91
C LYS A 328 -11.64 47.93 -22.62
N THR A 329 -11.82 46.85 -21.87
CA THR A 329 -11.90 45.46 -22.37
C THR A 329 -13.33 44.89 -22.34
N TYR A 330 -14.36 45.74 -22.24
CA TYR A 330 -15.76 45.34 -22.02
C TYR A 330 -16.36 44.37 -23.05
N ASN A 331 -15.77 44.24 -24.25
CA ASN A 331 -16.25 43.35 -25.30
C ASN A 331 -15.59 41.94 -25.27
N ARG A 332 -14.86 41.59 -24.20
CA ARG A 332 -14.19 40.30 -24.03
C ARG A 332 -14.66 39.64 -22.73
N SER A 333 -14.56 38.31 -22.69
CA SER A 333 -14.77 37.52 -21.48
C SER A 333 -13.44 36.91 -21.06
N ILE A 334 -13.01 37.22 -19.85
CA ILE A 334 -11.73 36.79 -19.26
C ILE A 334 -12.05 35.92 -18.06
N ALA A 335 -11.60 34.67 -18.08
CA ALA A 335 -11.84 33.76 -16.96
C ALA A 335 -10.91 34.08 -15.79
N LEU A 336 -11.44 34.07 -14.56
CA LEU A 336 -10.65 34.13 -13.34
C LEU A 336 -10.52 32.73 -12.73
N GLY A 337 -9.32 32.42 -12.24
CA GLY A 337 -9.04 31.23 -11.47
C GLY A 337 -8.55 31.55 -10.06
N ALA A 338 -8.87 30.67 -9.10
CA ALA A 338 -8.38 30.74 -7.74
C ALA A 338 -8.04 29.34 -7.20
N VAL A 339 -6.81 28.89 -7.43
CA VAL A 339 -6.36 27.54 -7.05
C VAL A 339 -6.42 27.28 -5.55
N LYS A 340 -6.39 28.34 -4.72
CA LYS A 340 -6.49 28.26 -3.27
C LYS A 340 -7.82 27.66 -2.79
N ASN A 341 -8.87 27.69 -3.62
CA ASN A 341 -10.13 27.01 -3.29
C ASN A 341 -9.95 25.48 -3.28
N ASN A 342 -9.04 24.93 -4.09
CA ASN A 342 -8.77 23.49 -4.20
C ASN A 342 -7.79 22.98 -3.14
N VAL A 343 -6.72 23.74 -2.89
CA VAL A 343 -5.56 23.27 -2.11
C VAL A 343 -5.27 24.09 -0.85
N GLY A 344 -6.02 25.15 -0.61
CA GLY A 344 -5.74 26.10 0.47
C GLY A 344 -4.64 27.08 0.10
N HIS A 345 -4.29 27.94 1.06
CA HIS A 345 -3.28 28.96 0.90
C HIS A 345 -1.89 28.41 1.26
N LEU A 346 -1.13 28.04 0.22
CA LEU A 346 0.21 27.44 0.32
C LEU A 346 1.35 28.42 0.70
N ASN A 347 1.00 29.54 1.33
CA ASN A 347 1.89 30.64 1.72
C ASN A 347 3.06 30.91 0.73
N TYR A 348 4.30 30.59 1.10
CA TYR A 348 5.52 30.80 0.30
C TYR A 348 5.53 30.07 -1.05
N ALA A 349 4.78 28.96 -1.17
CA ALA A 349 4.63 28.16 -2.39
C ALA A 349 3.36 28.51 -3.20
N ALA A 350 2.50 29.42 -2.74
CA ALA A 350 1.22 29.72 -3.39
C ALA A 350 1.38 30.15 -4.87
N GLY A 351 2.43 30.93 -5.15
CA GLY A 351 2.77 31.34 -6.51
C GLY A 351 3.15 30.19 -7.44
N ALA A 352 3.80 29.14 -6.92
CA ALA A 352 4.20 27.97 -7.71
C ALA A 352 2.97 27.17 -8.17
N ALA A 353 1.99 26.95 -7.28
CA ALA A 353 0.71 26.32 -7.66
C ALA A 353 -0.03 27.12 -8.74
N GLY A 354 -0.09 28.45 -8.57
CA GLY A 354 -0.78 29.34 -9.51
C GLY A 354 -0.14 29.34 -10.90
N ILE A 355 1.19 29.50 -10.98
CA ILE A 355 1.88 29.53 -12.28
C ILE A 355 1.86 28.17 -12.97
N ILE A 356 1.96 27.05 -12.22
CA ILE A 356 1.85 25.70 -12.79
C ILE A 356 0.45 25.50 -13.39
N LYS A 357 -0.60 25.88 -12.67
CA LYS A 357 -1.97 25.84 -13.20
C LYS A 357 -2.13 26.69 -14.46
N ALA A 358 -1.64 27.93 -14.44
CA ALA A 358 -1.74 28.84 -15.58
C ALA A 358 -0.93 28.36 -16.80
N ALA A 359 0.26 27.82 -16.58
CA ALA A 359 1.07 27.19 -17.64
C ALA A 359 0.33 26.00 -18.27
N MET A 360 -0.31 25.16 -17.45
CA MET A 360 -1.16 24.07 -17.95
C MET A 360 -2.39 24.57 -18.69
N VAL A 361 -3.03 25.66 -18.25
CA VAL A 361 -4.15 26.30 -18.97
C VAL A 361 -3.76 26.74 -20.37
N VAL A 362 -2.65 27.48 -20.52
CA VAL A 362 -2.22 27.97 -21.84
C VAL A 362 -1.72 26.83 -22.75
N ASN A 363 -1.04 25.83 -22.17
CA ASN A 363 -0.52 24.67 -22.90
C ASN A 363 -1.63 23.72 -23.38
N GLN A 364 -2.56 23.39 -22.48
CA GLN A 364 -3.62 22.39 -22.72
C GLN A 364 -4.90 23.01 -23.27
N ARG A 365 -5.00 24.34 -23.34
CA ARG A 365 -6.18 25.08 -23.83
C ARG A 365 -7.46 24.74 -23.08
N ARG A 366 -7.35 24.47 -21.77
CA ARG A 366 -8.46 24.09 -20.90
C ARG A 366 -8.40 24.89 -19.62
N ILE A 367 -9.51 25.50 -19.23
CA ILE A 367 -9.63 26.23 -17.97
C ILE A 367 -10.38 25.35 -16.97
N PRO A 368 -9.75 24.92 -15.86
CA PRO A 368 -10.42 24.15 -14.81
C PRO A 368 -11.52 24.97 -14.10
N PRO A 369 -12.53 24.31 -13.52
CA PRO A 369 -13.58 24.99 -12.76
C PRO A 369 -13.05 25.68 -11.48
N VAL A 370 -13.68 26.80 -11.11
CA VAL A 370 -13.53 27.41 -9.79
C VAL A 370 -14.57 26.81 -8.85
N ILE A 371 -14.09 26.14 -7.81
CA ILE A 371 -14.94 25.41 -6.87
C ILE A 371 -15.37 26.27 -5.67
N ASN A 372 -16.40 25.80 -4.95
CA ASN A 372 -16.93 26.42 -3.72
C ASN A 372 -17.52 27.84 -3.89
N VAL A 373 -17.90 28.22 -5.10
CA VAL A 373 -18.57 29.49 -5.41
C VAL A 373 -20.03 29.26 -5.80
N SER A 374 -20.95 29.57 -4.89
CA SER A 374 -22.41 29.49 -5.14
C SER A 374 -22.95 30.76 -5.78
N GLU A 375 -22.52 31.92 -5.31
CA GLU A 375 -22.89 33.26 -5.80
C GLU A 375 -21.64 34.15 -5.85
N GLU A 376 -21.48 34.89 -6.94
CA GLU A 376 -20.32 35.76 -7.16
C GLU A 376 -20.48 37.09 -6.41
N LYS A 377 -19.35 37.68 -6.02
CA LYS A 377 -19.30 39.02 -5.43
C LYS A 377 -19.90 40.07 -6.36
N ASP A 378 -20.60 41.06 -5.78
CA ASP A 378 -21.22 42.15 -6.55
C ASP A 378 -20.17 42.97 -7.32
N GLU A 379 -18.92 42.98 -6.84
CA GLU A 379 -17.81 43.59 -7.55
C GLU A 379 -17.48 42.90 -8.87
N LEU A 380 -17.92 41.67 -9.16
CA LEU A 380 -17.71 41.05 -10.49
C LEU A 380 -18.77 41.45 -11.52
N ILE A 381 -19.89 42.03 -11.09
CA ILE A 381 -20.98 42.47 -11.97
C ILE A 381 -20.46 43.58 -12.93
N ASP A 382 -20.91 43.53 -14.18
CA ASP A 382 -20.55 44.45 -15.27
C ASP A 382 -19.04 44.55 -15.54
N THR A 383 -18.31 43.44 -15.35
CA THR A 383 -16.89 43.32 -15.72
C THR A 383 -16.69 42.35 -16.88
N PRO A 384 -15.54 42.40 -17.58
CA PRO A 384 -15.18 41.34 -18.52
C PRO A 384 -14.85 40.01 -17.81
N PHE A 385 -14.80 39.97 -16.48
CA PHE A 385 -14.33 38.82 -15.72
C PHE A 385 -15.48 37.88 -15.34
N TYR A 386 -15.22 36.57 -15.36
CA TYR A 386 -16.19 35.56 -14.93
C TYR A 386 -15.52 34.36 -14.26
N LEU A 387 -16.29 33.60 -13.48
CA LEU A 387 -15.85 32.36 -12.84
C LEU A 387 -16.55 31.16 -13.52
N ASN A 388 -15.78 30.28 -14.16
CA ASN A 388 -16.34 29.07 -14.75
C ASN A 388 -16.53 27.98 -13.69
N ARG A 389 -17.71 27.35 -13.67
CA ARG A 389 -18.04 26.22 -12.77
C ARG A 389 -17.78 24.85 -13.40
N GLU A 390 -17.51 24.84 -14.70
CA GLU A 390 -17.20 23.67 -15.51
C GLU A 390 -15.92 23.93 -16.30
N ILE A 391 -15.35 22.88 -16.88
CA ILE A 391 -14.16 23.00 -17.73
C ILE A 391 -14.52 23.81 -18.98
N VAL A 392 -13.75 24.86 -19.26
CA VAL A 392 -13.88 25.62 -20.51
C VAL A 392 -12.76 25.20 -21.46
N ASN A 393 -13.12 24.72 -22.65
CA ASN A 393 -12.16 24.47 -23.72
C ASN A 393 -11.96 25.75 -24.55
N LEU A 394 -10.71 26.20 -24.70
CA LEU A 394 -10.38 27.38 -25.48
C LEU A 394 -10.24 27.00 -26.97
N ASP A 395 -11.07 27.60 -27.83
CA ASP A 395 -11.18 27.28 -29.26
C ASP A 395 -9.82 27.15 -29.98
N LYS A 396 -9.72 26.22 -30.94
CA LYS A 396 -8.58 26.02 -31.85
C LYS A 396 -8.38 27.16 -32.87
N LYS A 397 -8.70 28.42 -32.53
CA LYS A 397 -8.49 29.57 -33.41
C LYS A 397 -7.01 29.88 -33.60
N GLU A 398 -6.67 30.63 -34.64
CA GLU A 398 -5.29 31.03 -34.95
C GLU A 398 -4.59 31.80 -33.81
N ASN A 399 -5.33 32.38 -32.86
CA ASN A 399 -4.79 33.18 -31.76
C ASN A 399 -4.13 32.34 -30.65
N LEU A 400 -3.00 32.84 -30.16
CA LEU A 400 -2.31 32.30 -28.99
C LEU A 400 -3.11 32.58 -27.72
N ILE A 401 -3.08 31.63 -26.77
CA ILE A 401 -3.72 31.82 -25.46
C ILE A 401 -2.76 32.54 -24.53
N ARG A 402 -3.26 33.55 -23.79
CA ARG A 402 -2.46 34.27 -22.80
C ARG A 402 -3.11 34.27 -21.42
N ALA A 403 -2.26 34.18 -20.40
CA ALA A 403 -2.68 34.17 -19.00
C ALA A 403 -1.88 35.17 -18.14
N GLY A 404 -2.54 35.79 -17.18
CA GLY A 404 -1.91 36.52 -16.08
C GLY A 404 -1.85 35.67 -14.81
N VAL A 405 -0.81 35.82 -13.99
CA VAL A 405 -0.70 35.15 -12.68
C VAL A 405 -0.32 36.18 -11.61
N SER A 406 -1.15 36.33 -10.58
CA SER A 406 -0.96 37.31 -9.50
C SER A 406 -0.55 36.67 -8.18
N GLY A 407 0.31 37.36 -7.43
CA GLY A 407 0.63 37.01 -6.05
C GLY A 407 0.91 38.25 -5.21
N PHE A 408 0.15 38.41 -4.12
CA PHE A 408 0.21 39.58 -3.26
C PHE A 408 0.61 39.17 -1.85
N GLY A 409 1.77 39.65 -1.40
CA GLY A 409 2.28 39.37 -0.06
C GLY A 409 1.63 40.27 0.96
N ILE A 410 1.31 39.74 2.15
CA ILE A 410 0.69 40.51 3.24
C ILE A 410 1.53 41.73 3.67
N GLY A 411 2.86 41.69 3.46
CA GLY A 411 3.76 42.83 3.67
C GLY A 411 3.66 43.92 2.59
N GLY A 412 2.86 43.71 1.54
CA GLY A 412 2.61 44.62 0.41
C GLY A 412 3.48 44.39 -0.82
N VAL A 413 4.23 43.28 -0.92
CA VAL A 413 4.98 42.94 -2.14
C VAL A 413 4.03 42.33 -3.17
N ASN A 414 3.93 42.93 -4.34
CA ASN A 414 2.99 42.51 -5.39
C ASN A 414 3.73 41.99 -6.61
N THR A 415 3.29 40.86 -7.12
CA THR A 415 3.90 40.18 -8.28
C THR A 415 2.86 39.88 -9.33
N HIS A 416 3.23 40.05 -10.60
CA HIS A 416 2.40 39.62 -11.72
C HIS A 416 3.27 39.07 -12.85
N ILE A 417 2.84 37.97 -13.47
CA ILE A 417 3.53 37.31 -14.59
C ILE A 417 2.56 37.10 -15.73
N ILE A 418 2.98 37.44 -16.96
CA ILE A 418 2.25 37.19 -18.19
C ILE A 418 2.83 35.96 -18.89
N LEU A 419 1.97 34.96 -19.10
CA LEU A 419 2.25 33.74 -19.83
C LEU A 419 1.58 33.75 -21.20
N GLU A 420 2.23 33.11 -22.17
CA GLU A 420 1.70 32.85 -23.51
C GLU A 420 1.92 31.38 -23.87
N GLU A 421 0.96 30.80 -24.58
CA GLU A 421 1.08 29.49 -25.22
C GLU A 421 2.28 29.44 -26.19
N TYR A 422 3.04 28.35 -26.15
CA TYR A 422 4.02 28.06 -27.18
C TYR A 422 3.43 27.15 -28.26
N ARG A 423 3.51 27.58 -29.53
CA ARG A 423 3.18 26.73 -30.68
C ARG A 423 4.41 26.47 -31.51
N ASP A 424 4.80 25.20 -31.58
CA ASP A 424 5.80 24.77 -32.53
C ASP A 424 5.18 24.61 -33.93
N LYS A 425 5.60 25.44 -34.88
CA LYS A 425 5.08 25.44 -36.26
C LYS A 425 5.45 24.18 -37.03
N ASN A 426 6.45 23.42 -36.56
CA ASN A 426 6.91 22.19 -37.20
C ASN A 426 6.19 20.92 -36.68
N ASN A 427 5.29 21.06 -35.71
CA ASN A 427 4.70 19.97 -34.93
C ASN A 427 3.53 19.23 -35.62
N ASN A 428 3.29 19.47 -36.91
CA ASN A 428 2.14 18.97 -37.67
C ASN A 428 2.42 17.71 -38.51
N ILE A 429 3.58 17.09 -38.38
CA ILE A 429 3.89 15.86 -39.10
C ILE A 429 3.65 14.68 -38.15
N GLU A 430 2.45 14.10 -38.19
CA GLU A 430 2.26 12.76 -37.62
C GLU A 430 3.18 11.79 -38.36
N LYS A 431 4.14 11.20 -37.65
CA LYS A 431 5.04 10.19 -38.20
C LYS A 431 4.66 8.82 -37.69
N GLU A 432 4.62 7.85 -38.60
CA GLU A 432 4.62 6.44 -38.22
C GLU A 432 6.03 6.02 -37.80
N VAL A 433 6.17 5.53 -36.58
CA VAL A 433 7.43 4.96 -36.08
C VAL A 433 7.51 3.51 -36.55
N ASN A 434 8.24 3.28 -37.64
CA ASN A 434 8.37 1.96 -38.28
C ASN A 434 9.72 1.27 -38.00
N LYS A 435 10.54 1.81 -37.08
CA LYS A 435 11.87 1.25 -36.73
C LYS A 435 11.99 0.93 -35.23
N PRO A 436 12.86 -0.04 -34.84
CA PRO A 436 13.18 -0.27 -33.44
C PRO A 436 13.77 0.95 -32.74
N VAL A 437 13.38 1.16 -31.48
CA VAL A 437 13.81 2.27 -30.63
C VAL A 437 14.48 1.72 -29.37
N LEU A 438 15.59 2.34 -28.97
CA LEU A 438 16.35 1.99 -27.77
C LEU A 438 16.00 2.94 -26.63
N LEU A 439 15.40 2.41 -25.56
CA LEU A 439 15.20 3.11 -24.29
C LEU A 439 16.35 2.75 -23.35
N ILE A 440 16.93 3.74 -22.68
CA ILE A 440 17.95 3.54 -21.66
C ILE A 440 17.51 4.15 -20.34
N LEU A 441 17.73 3.42 -19.26
CA LEU A 441 17.32 3.80 -17.92
C LEU A 441 18.46 3.50 -16.95
N SER A 442 18.55 4.29 -15.89
CA SER A 442 19.43 3.99 -14.77
C SER A 442 18.87 4.51 -13.45
N ALA A 443 19.29 3.93 -12.34
CA ALA A 443 18.97 4.37 -11.00
C ALA A 443 20.09 4.05 -9.99
N LYS A 444 20.06 4.70 -8.82
CA LYS A 444 21.02 4.43 -7.73
C LYS A 444 20.72 3.14 -6.97
N THR A 445 19.53 2.56 -7.12
CA THR A 445 19.15 1.28 -6.51
C THR A 445 18.41 0.40 -7.51
N GLU A 446 18.51 -0.91 -7.34
CA GLU A 446 17.78 -1.90 -8.16
C GLU A 446 16.27 -1.69 -8.07
N LYS A 447 15.74 -1.45 -6.86
CA LYS A 447 14.32 -1.22 -6.62
C LYS A 447 13.82 0.05 -7.34
N ALA A 448 14.59 1.14 -7.30
CA ALA A 448 14.25 2.35 -8.04
C ALA A 448 14.27 2.10 -9.55
N LEU A 449 15.23 1.33 -10.07
CA LEU A 449 15.31 0.97 -11.49
C LEU A 449 14.09 0.18 -11.96
N ILE A 450 13.67 -0.86 -11.22
CA ILE A 450 12.50 -1.67 -11.53
C ILE A 450 11.24 -0.80 -11.58
N ASN A 451 11.04 0.03 -10.55
CA ASN A 451 9.90 0.95 -10.50
C ASN A 451 9.92 1.96 -11.65
N TYR A 452 11.11 2.47 -11.99
CA TYR A 452 11.26 3.43 -13.07
C TYR A 452 10.99 2.82 -14.44
N GLN A 453 11.53 1.62 -14.69
CA GLN A 453 11.26 0.83 -15.89
C GLN A 453 9.75 0.61 -16.08
N ASN A 454 9.05 0.19 -15.02
CA ASN A 454 7.60 -0.05 -15.09
C ASN A 454 6.83 1.22 -15.45
N LYS A 455 7.15 2.37 -14.83
CA LYS A 455 6.50 3.65 -15.14
C LYS A 455 6.75 4.09 -16.59
N ILE A 456 7.98 3.92 -17.09
CA ILE A 456 8.33 4.30 -18.47
C ILE A 456 7.63 3.40 -19.47
N LEU A 457 7.59 2.09 -19.24
CA LEU A 457 6.87 1.15 -20.12
C LEU A 457 5.37 1.42 -20.13
N GLU A 458 4.78 1.75 -18.98
CA GLU A 458 3.37 2.17 -18.90
C GLU A 458 3.13 3.45 -19.71
N PHE A 459 4.01 4.45 -19.58
CA PHE A 459 3.91 5.70 -20.32
C PHE A 459 3.99 5.48 -21.83
N VAL A 460 4.98 4.71 -22.31
CA VAL A 460 5.17 4.45 -23.73
C VAL A 460 4.01 3.64 -24.32
N ARG A 461 3.41 2.71 -23.55
CA ARG A 461 2.19 2.00 -23.96
C ARG A 461 0.98 2.92 -24.10
N LYS A 462 0.84 3.91 -23.22
CA LYS A 462 -0.23 4.92 -23.29
C LYS A 462 0.00 5.96 -24.40
N HIS A 463 1.27 6.23 -24.74
CA HIS A 463 1.69 7.24 -25.71
C HIS A 463 2.63 6.65 -26.78
N PRO A 464 2.19 5.64 -27.55
CA PRO A 464 3.06 4.94 -28.50
C PRO A 464 3.64 5.88 -29.57
N LYS A 465 2.89 6.92 -29.96
CA LYS A 465 3.36 7.95 -30.91
C LYS A 465 4.54 8.79 -30.41
N GLU A 466 4.78 8.83 -29.10
CA GLU A 466 5.83 9.65 -28.46
C GLU A 466 7.11 8.85 -28.15
N ILE A 467 7.22 7.61 -28.64
CA ILE A 467 8.31 6.69 -28.26
C ILE A 467 9.70 7.21 -28.66
N GLU A 468 9.83 7.86 -29.83
CA GLU A 468 11.10 8.42 -30.29
C GLU A 468 11.50 9.64 -29.44
N ASN A 469 10.56 10.53 -29.13
CA ASN A 469 10.79 11.67 -28.22
C ASN A 469 11.09 11.21 -26.78
N THR A 470 10.46 10.12 -26.33
CA THR A 470 10.74 9.49 -25.04
C THR A 470 12.17 8.96 -25.00
N ALA A 471 12.59 8.21 -26.02
CA ALA A 471 13.95 7.70 -26.14
C ALA A 471 14.96 8.85 -26.18
N PHE A 472 14.71 9.87 -27.00
CA PHE A 472 15.56 11.04 -27.09
C PHE A 472 15.71 11.76 -25.74
N THR A 473 14.62 11.91 -24.99
CA THR A 473 14.62 12.52 -23.65
C THR A 473 15.41 11.67 -22.65
N LEU A 474 15.22 10.35 -22.64
CA LEU A 474 15.97 9.44 -21.77
C LEU A 474 17.48 9.51 -22.04
N GLN A 475 17.86 9.53 -23.32
CA GLN A 475 19.26 9.47 -23.72
C GLN A 475 20.03 10.78 -23.51
N THR A 476 19.35 11.92 -23.68
CA THR A 476 19.98 13.24 -23.61
C THR A 476 19.73 13.96 -22.29
N GLY A 477 18.69 13.58 -21.56
CA GLY A 477 18.13 14.35 -20.45
C GLY A 477 18.06 13.61 -19.11
N ARG A 478 18.67 12.42 -18.98
CA ARG A 478 18.77 11.69 -17.71
C ARG A 478 20.22 11.43 -17.33
N ASN A 479 20.50 11.47 -16.03
CA ASN A 479 21.78 11.08 -15.48
C ASN A 479 22.01 9.57 -15.63
N HIS A 480 23.28 9.15 -15.58
CA HIS A 480 23.68 7.75 -15.62
C HIS A 480 24.09 7.31 -14.21
N TYR A 481 23.51 6.20 -13.73
CA TYR A 481 23.75 5.56 -12.45
C TYR A 481 24.10 4.07 -12.60
N GLU A 482 24.55 3.45 -11.51
CA GLU A 482 25.18 2.12 -11.44
C GLU A 482 24.24 0.97 -11.80
N TYR A 483 22.97 1.06 -11.41
CA TYR A 483 21.94 0.13 -11.85
C TYR A 483 21.35 0.66 -13.14
N CYS A 484 21.42 -0.12 -14.21
CA CYS A 484 20.93 0.31 -15.51
C CYS A 484 20.20 -0.81 -16.26
N THR A 485 19.37 -0.41 -17.21
CA THR A 485 18.71 -1.32 -18.14
C THR A 485 18.58 -0.65 -19.49
N SER A 486 18.69 -1.45 -20.54
CA SER A 486 18.36 -1.08 -21.90
C SER A 486 17.16 -1.89 -22.39
N ILE A 487 16.27 -1.24 -23.15
CA ILE A 487 15.05 -1.86 -23.66
C ILE A 487 14.90 -1.51 -25.13
N ILE A 488 14.80 -2.53 -25.98
CA ILE A 488 14.52 -2.33 -27.41
C ILE A 488 13.04 -2.61 -27.65
N VAL A 489 12.36 -1.63 -28.25
CA VAL A 489 10.92 -1.65 -28.49
C VAL A 489 10.61 -1.38 -29.97
N THR A 490 9.54 -2.00 -30.49
CA THR A 490 8.96 -1.61 -31.79
C THR A 490 7.46 -1.36 -31.64
N ILE A 491 6.88 -0.63 -32.59
CA ILE A 491 5.43 -0.51 -32.72
C ILE A 491 4.94 -1.46 -33.81
N LYS A 492 3.98 -2.33 -33.47
CA LYS A 492 3.32 -3.22 -34.43
C LYS A 492 1.82 -3.13 -34.20
N ASN A 493 1.05 -2.85 -35.26
CA ASN A 493 -0.40 -2.62 -35.19
C ASN A 493 -0.83 -1.54 -34.16
N GLY A 494 0.05 -0.56 -33.87
CA GLY A 494 -0.20 0.47 -32.87
C GLY A 494 0.12 0.07 -31.43
N GLU A 495 0.57 -1.16 -31.18
CA GLU A 495 0.97 -1.67 -29.87
C GLU A 495 2.50 -1.74 -29.73
N VAL A 496 2.99 -1.59 -28.50
CA VAL A 496 4.42 -1.61 -28.18
C VAL A 496 4.85 -3.05 -27.87
N GLU A 497 5.69 -3.63 -28.75
CA GLU A 497 6.33 -4.93 -28.55
C GLU A 497 7.76 -4.76 -28.00
N ILE A 498 8.10 -5.50 -26.94
CA ILE A 498 9.43 -5.50 -26.31
C ILE A 498 10.25 -6.65 -26.89
N TYR A 499 11.42 -6.35 -27.45
CA TYR A 499 12.31 -7.34 -28.08
C TYR A 499 13.38 -7.87 -27.13
N SER A 500 13.91 -6.99 -26.28
CA SER A 500 14.92 -7.33 -25.29
C SER A 500 14.80 -6.39 -24.10
N SER A 501 14.88 -6.96 -22.89
CA SER A 501 14.98 -6.23 -21.63
C SER A 501 15.78 -7.07 -20.64
N GLY A 502 16.74 -6.45 -19.96
CA GLY A 502 17.52 -7.08 -18.89
C GLY A 502 17.96 -6.05 -17.85
N ILE A 503 17.91 -6.39 -16.57
CA ILE A 503 18.41 -5.54 -15.48
C ILE A 503 19.88 -5.86 -15.26
N ASN A 504 20.73 -4.84 -15.24
CA ASN A 504 22.16 -4.99 -15.07
C ASN A 504 22.67 -4.12 -13.90
N TYR A 505 23.61 -4.66 -13.14
CA TYR A 505 24.40 -3.92 -12.16
C TYR A 505 25.83 -3.77 -12.66
N ILE A 506 26.34 -2.54 -12.65
CA ILE A 506 27.72 -2.24 -13.02
C ILE A 506 28.55 -2.16 -11.75
N GLU A 507 29.58 -3.01 -11.63
CA GLU A 507 30.53 -2.93 -10.52
C GLU A 507 31.11 -1.50 -10.39
N GLU A 508 31.14 -0.98 -9.17
CA GLU A 508 31.50 0.42 -8.86
C GLU A 508 32.82 0.86 -9.52
N GLU A 509 33.90 0.06 -9.39
CA GLU A 509 35.20 0.35 -10.02
C GLU A 509 35.10 0.45 -11.56
N LYS A 510 34.26 -0.38 -12.18
CA LYS A 510 34.04 -0.38 -13.63
C LYS A 510 33.21 0.82 -14.05
N PHE A 511 32.19 1.17 -13.26
CA PHE A 511 31.33 2.31 -13.48
C PHE A 511 32.11 3.62 -13.38
N GLU A 512 32.83 3.85 -12.28
CA GLU A 512 33.68 5.04 -12.08
C GLU A 512 34.72 5.21 -13.20
N ARG A 513 35.27 4.10 -13.69
CA ARG A 513 36.22 4.12 -14.81
C ARG A 513 35.57 4.55 -16.12
N ASN A 514 34.28 4.26 -16.34
CA ASN A 514 33.63 4.39 -17.64
C ASN A 514 32.68 5.60 -17.72
N ILE A 515 32.07 6.02 -16.61
CA ILE A 515 31.15 7.15 -16.55
C ILE A 515 31.80 8.42 -17.10
N GLY A 516 31.04 9.20 -17.87
CA GLY A 516 31.53 10.41 -18.54
C GLY A 516 32.41 10.16 -19.76
N LYS A 517 32.80 8.91 -20.06
CA LYS A 517 33.45 8.56 -21.33
C LYS A 517 32.39 8.28 -22.38
N THR A 518 32.41 9.07 -23.44
CA THR A 518 31.49 8.90 -24.56
C THR A 518 32.03 7.85 -25.55
N MET A 519 31.26 6.80 -25.78
CA MET A 519 31.46 5.87 -26.87
C MET A 519 30.63 6.30 -28.07
N LYS A 520 31.30 6.64 -29.17
CA LYS A 520 30.65 6.91 -30.44
C LYS A 520 30.50 5.62 -31.24
N LEU A 521 29.27 5.20 -31.47
CA LEU A 521 28.97 4.04 -32.32
C LEU A 521 28.54 4.55 -33.69
N ASN A 522 29.15 4.01 -34.76
CA ASN A 522 28.72 4.29 -36.13
C ASN A 522 27.41 3.54 -36.39
N ILE A 523 26.27 4.18 -36.17
CA ILE A 523 24.96 3.59 -36.43
C ILE A 523 24.53 3.98 -37.84
N ARG A 524 24.97 3.21 -38.85
CA ARG A 524 24.59 3.47 -40.24
C ARG A 524 23.23 2.86 -40.54
N GLU A 525 22.20 3.70 -40.71
CA GLU A 525 20.86 3.30 -41.22
C GLU A 525 20.91 2.63 -42.62
N LYS A 526 22.04 2.70 -43.33
CA LYS A 526 22.09 2.49 -44.78
C LYS A 526 22.24 1.04 -45.29
N TYR A 527 22.17 0.01 -44.45
CA TYR A 527 22.29 -1.38 -44.91
C TYR A 527 21.48 -2.35 -44.03
N ASN A 528 20.20 -2.60 -44.36
CA ASN A 528 19.28 -3.62 -43.77
C ASN A 528 18.87 -3.48 -42.27
N GLU A 529 17.69 -4.00 -41.92
CA GLU A 529 17.13 -3.96 -40.54
C GLU A 529 17.98 -4.72 -39.51
N GLU A 530 18.66 -5.77 -39.94
CA GLU A 530 19.45 -6.65 -39.08
C GLU A 530 20.71 -5.93 -38.54
N ASN A 531 21.40 -5.17 -39.38
CA ASN A 531 22.56 -4.36 -38.97
C ASN A 531 22.16 -3.17 -38.08
N TYR A 532 20.97 -2.61 -38.29
CA TYR A 532 20.45 -1.54 -37.42
C TYR A 532 20.18 -2.08 -36.01
N ARG A 533 19.55 -3.26 -35.90
CA ARG A 533 19.32 -3.93 -34.60
C ARG A 533 20.62 -4.30 -33.90
N ASP A 534 21.60 -4.86 -34.60
CA ASP A 534 22.93 -5.14 -34.03
C ASP A 534 23.61 -3.87 -33.49
N SER A 535 23.45 -2.74 -34.19
CA SER A 535 23.97 -1.45 -33.73
C SER A 535 23.30 -0.97 -32.44
N LEU A 536 21.98 -1.14 -32.30
CA LEU A 536 21.26 -0.84 -31.07
C LEU A 536 21.67 -1.75 -29.91
N LEU A 537 21.90 -3.04 -30.17
CA LEU A 537 22.39 -3.99 -29.16
C LEU A 537 23.81 -3.64 -28.67
N ARG A 538 24.68 -3.15 -29.56
CA ARG A 538 26.01 -2.65 -29.17
C ARG A 538 25.91 -1.38 -28.33
N ALA A 539 24.98 -0.48 -28.66
CA ALA A 539 24.70 0.71 -27.88
C ALA A 539 24.17 0.37 -26.48
N ALA A 540 23.17 -0.53 -26.42
CA ALA A 540 22.65 -1.09 -25.19
C ALA A 540 23.77 -1.65 -24.29
N LYS A 541 24.62 -2.52 -24.86
CA LYS A 541 25.74 -3.10 -24.12
C LYS A 541 26.76 -2.06 -23.64
N ALA A 542 27.09 -1.06 -24.46
CA ALA A 542 28.01 0.00 -24.05
C ALA A 542 27.44 0.82 -22.88
N TRP A 543 26.15 1.16 -22.93
CA TRP A 543 25.45 1.81 -21.81
C TRP A 543 25.51 0.94 -20.55
N GLU A 544 25.19 -0.35 -20.68
CA GLU A 544 25.22 -1.33 -19.58
C GLU A 544 26.63 -1.65 -19.05
N GLU A 545 27.69 -1.17 -19.71
CA GLU A 545 29.06 -1.22 -19.22
C GLU A 545 29.50 0.11 -18.56
N GLY A 546 28.62 1.10 -18.47
CA GLY A 546 28.85 2.40 -17.83
C GLY A 546 29.31 3.49 -18.78
N TYR A 547 29.35 3.24 -20.09
CA TYR A 547 29.70 4.28 -21.06
C TYR A 547 28.52 5.20 -21.35
N ASP A 548 28.83 6.46 -21.59
CA ASP A 548 27.90 7.37 -22.22
C ASP A 548 27.85 7.04 -23.70
N VAL A 549 26.67 6.86 -24.28
CA VAL A 549 26.55 6.49 -25.70
C VAL A 549 26.07 7.70 -26.51
N ASP A 550 26.85 8.10 -27.52
CA ASP A 550 26.41 9.13 -28.47
C ASP A 550 25.47 8.50 -29.50
N LEU A 551 24.18 8.77 -29.31
CA LEU A 551 23.09 8.28 -30.15
C LEU A 551 22.51 9.36 -31.07
N SER A 552 23.20 10.50 -31.21
CA SER A 552 22.71 11.62 -32.01
C SER A 552 22.48 11.27 -33.48
N GLU A 553 23.25 10.32 -34.04
CA GLU A 553 23.09 9.85 -35.42
C GLU A 553 21.84 8.98 -35.65
N LEU A 554 21.13 8.54 -34.60
CA LEU A 554 19.85 7.81 -34.72
C LEU A 554 18.67 8.71 -35.13
N TYR A 555 18.83 10.01 -34.93
CA TYR A 555 17.75 10.96 -35.04
C TYR A 555 17.97 11.89 -36.23
N ASP A 556 16.95 12.02 -37.08
CA ASP A 556 16.81 13.23 -37.86
C ASP A 556 16.48 14.34 -36.88
N ILE A 557 17.49 15.15 -36.57
CA ILE A 557 17.48 16.05 -35.43
C ILE A 557 16.25 16.93 -35.51
N ASP A 558 15.88 17.45 -36.69
CA ASP A 558 14.71 18.33 -36.94
C ASP A 558 13.34 17.72 -36.63
N THR A 559 13.30 16.46 -36.21
CA THR A 559 12.07 15.68 -36.06
C THR A 559 11.86 15.12 -34.66
N VAL A 560 12.83 15.32 -33.76
CA VAL A 560 12.74 14.95 -32.34
C VAL A 560 12.88 16.16 -31.43
N LYS A 561 12.27 16.04 -30.25
CA LYS A 561 12.34 17.02 -29.17
C LYS A 561 12.26 16.34 -27.81
N LYS A 562 12.66 17.05 -26.76
CA LYS A 562 12.42 16.61 -25.40
C LYS A 562 10.94 16.74 -25.06
N ILE A 563 10.44 15.83 -24.24
CA ILE A 563 9.06 15.83 -23.74
C ILE A 563 9.06 15.52 -22.24
N SER A 564 7.98 15.90 -21.55
CA SER A 564 7.77 15.45 -20.17
C SER A 564 7.45 13.95 -20.16
N ILE A 565 8.26 13.19 -19.41
CA ILE A 565 8.12 11.74 -19.23
C ILE A 565 8.22 11.44 -17.71
N PRO A 566 7.84 10.23 -17.25
CA PRO A 566 8.02 9.85 -15.86
C PRO A 566 9.41 10.21 -15.31
N LYS A 567 9.41 10.74 -14.08
CA LYS A 567 10.61 11.13 -13.32
C LYS A 567 11.10 9.97 -12.47
N TYR A 568 12.29 10.12 -11.89
CA TYR A 568 12.95 9.17 -11.01
C TYR A 568 12.04 8.67 -9.88
N CYS A 569 12.23 7.41 -9.48
CA CYS A 569 11.49 6.77 -8.40
C CYS A 569 12.31 6.77 -7.10
N PHE A 570 12.22 7.85 -6.32
CA PHE A 570 12.86 7.97 -5.01
C PHE A 570 12.38 6.91 -4.01
N GLU A 571 13.29 6.44 -3.15
CA GLU A 571 12.96 5.66 -1.97
C GLU A 571 12.23 6.54 -0.92
N LYS A 572 11.29 5.94 -0.20
CA LYS A 572 10.38 6.65 0.72
C LYS A 572 10.76 6.46 2.18
N ASN A 573 12.01 6.75 2.54
CA ASN A 573 12.48 6.61 3.91
C ASN A 573 11.92 7.74 4.79
N VAL A 574 11.37 7.42 5.95
CA VAL A 574 10.75 8.41 6.85
C VAL A 574 11.77 8.97 7.83
N PHE A 575 11.88 10.30 7.89
CA PHE A 575 12.72 11.00 8.86
C PHE A 575 11.93 12.09 9.60
N ASN A 576 11.66 11.87 10.88
CA ASN A 576 11.00 12.84 11.75
C ASN A 576 11.58 12.78 13.17
N TYR A 577 12.17 13.89 13.61
CA TYR A 577 12.84 14.07 14.89
C TYR A 577 11.83 14.01 16.03
N PHE A 578 10.64 14.56 15.81
CA PHE A 578 9.57 14.62 16.82
C PHE A 578 8.74 13.35 16.91
N SER A 579 8.83 12.45 15.94
CA SER A 579 8.36 11.07 16.11
C SER A 579 9.39 10.21 16.82
N ILE A 580 10.56 10.76 17.17
CA ILE A 580 11.32 10.30 18.33
C ILE A 580 10.67 10.98 19.52
N GLU A 581 9.50 10.47 19.91
CA GLU A 581 9.09 10.61 21.30
C GLU A 581 10.25 10.13 22.18
N ASN A 582 10.43 10.83 23.31
CA ASN A 582 11.40 10.60 24.37
C ASN A 582 12.08 9.23 24.31
N GLY A 583 13.41 9.21 24.49
CA GLY A 583 14.35 8.08 24.30
C GLY A 583 14.02 6.68 24.86
N ASP A 584 12.80 6.43 25.30
CA ASP A 584 12.15 5.16 25.61
C ASP A 584 11.36 4.57 24.41
N ASP A 585 11.01 5.35 23.36
CA ASP A 585 10.06 4.92 22.31
C ASP A 585 10.67 4.21 21.06
N LYS A 586 12.00 4.04 20.97
CA LYS A 586 12.67 3.29 19.87
C LYS A 586 12.93 1.82 20.16
N GLU A 587 12.57 1.32 21.34
CA GLU A 587 12.89 -0.05 21.77
C GLU A 587 12.27 -1.14 20.88
N PHE A 588 11.19 -0.84 20.15
CA PHE A 588 10.41 -1.82 19.40
C PHE A 588 10.38 -1.59 17.88
N GLU A 589 11.12 -0.62 17.35
CA GLU A 589 11.21 -0.40 15.90
C GLU A 589 12.07 -1.48 15.23
N ILE A 590 11.60 -2.09 14.14
CA ILE A 590 12.38 -3.04 13.34
C ILE A 590 13.23 -2.26 12.33
N THR A 591 14.54 -2.26 12.54
CA THR A 591 15.48 -1.48 11.72
C THR A 591 16.01 -2.27 10.53
N SER A 592 16.63 -1.59 9.56
CA SER A 592 17.34 -2.23 8.44
C SER A 592 18.39 -3.25 8.90
N LYS A 593 19.03 -3.01 10.05
CA LYS A 593 19.99 -3.93 10.67
C LYS A 593 19.30 -5.19 11.20
N ASP A 594 18.12 -5.03 11.80
CA ASP A 594 17.32 -6.16 12.28
C ASP A 594 16.89 -7.05 11.10
N ILE A 595 16.47 -6.45 9.97
CA ILE A 595 16.16 -7.19 8.75
C ILE A 595 17.37 -7.99 8.23
N SER A 596 18.58 -7.40 8.25
CA SER A 596 19.80 -8.13 7.87
C SER A 596 20.04 -9.34 8.76
N ILE A 597 19.91 -9.17 10.08
CA ILE A 597 20.09 -10.26 11.06
C ILE A 597 19.03 -11.34 10.88
N ILE A 598 17.77 -10.95 10.64
CA ILE A 598 16.68 -11.90 10.38
C ILE A 598 16.98 -12.73 9.12
N ARG A 599 17.50 -12.09 8.06
CA ARG A 599 17.95 -12.80 6.85
C ARG A 599 19.15 -13.71 7.10
N ASP A 600 20.06 -13.32 7.99
CA ASP A 600 21.20 -14.17 8.36
C ASP A 600 20.72 -15.41 9.16
N ILE A 601 19.76 -15.23 10.08
CA ILE A 601 19.10 -16.31 10.81
C ILE A 601 18.37 -17.25 9.82
N GLU A 602 17.64 -16.71 8.85
CA GLU A 602 16.98 -17.49 7.82
C GLU A 602 17.98 -18.32 7.01
N LYS A 603 19.05 -17.71 6.51
CA LYS A 603 20.11 -18.39 5.75
C LYS A 603 20.85 -19.44 6.56
N GLU A 604 21.07 -19.20 7.86
CA GLU A 604 21.64 -20.18 8.75
C GLU A 604 20.71 -21.37 8.92
N GLN A 605 19.41 -21.12 9.11
CA GLN A 605 18.42 -22.17 9.26
C GLN A 605 18.27 -22.98 7.97
N GLU A 606 18.28 -22.32 6.80
CA GLU A 606 18.28 -22.98 5.49
C GLU A 606 19.46 -23.96 5.33
N LYS A 607 20.66 -23.59 5.78
CA LYS A 607 21.83 -24.50 5.77
C LYS A 607 21.65 -25.72 6.69
N ASN A 608 20.91 -25.57 7.78
CA ASN A 608 20.74 -26.60 8.80
C ASN A 608 19.64 -27.61 8.44
N GLU A 609 18.53 -27.16 7.82
CA GLU A 609 17.34 -27.99 7.60
C GLU A 609 17.52 -29.10 6.55
N LYS A 610 18.50 -29.00 5.65
CA LYS A 610 18.70 -29.95 4.53
C LYS A 610 17.37 -30.35 3.85
N LEU A 611 16.54 -29.35 3.53
CA LEU A 611 15.25 -29.61 2.88
C LEU A 611 15.46 -30.14 1.46
N PRO A 612 14.58 -31.04 0.99
CA PRO A 612 14.52 -31.38 -0.43
C PRO A 612 14.11 -30.13 -1.21
N SER A 613 14.78 -29.89 -2.34
CA SER A 613 14.44 -28.84 -3.28
C SER A 613 13.21 -29.23 -4.11
N GLU A 614 12.49 -28.26 -4.67
CA GLU A 614 11.41 -28.55 -5.62
C GLU A 614 11.92 -29.33 -6.85
N MET A 615 13.22 -29.26 -7.18
CA MET A 615 13.83 -30.05 -8.25
C MET A 615 13.93 -31.53 -7.90
N ASP A 616 14.03 -31.89 -6.61
CA ASP A 616 14.13 -33.29 -6.18
C ASP A 616 12.80 -34.05 -6.39
N TYR A 617 11.69 -33.31 -6.53
CA TYR A 617 10.35 -33.84 -6.77
C TYR A 617 9.65 -33.11 -7.94
N GLU A 618 10.40 -32.78 -9.00
CA GLU A 618 9.88 -32.05 -10.16
C GLU A 618 8.64 -32.76 -10.76
N GLY A 619 7.53 -32.03 -10.83
CA GLY A 619 6.26 -32.51 -11.38
C GLY A 619 5.27 -33.06 -10.35
N ILE A 620 5.60 -33.18 -9.06
CA ILE A 620 4.62 -33.61 -8.02
C ILE A 620 3.36 -32.71 -8.01
N LYS A 621 3.53 -31.40 -8.24
CA LYS A 621 2.42 -30.43 -8.30
C LYS A 621 1.42 -30.74 -9.41
N ASP A 622 1.89 -31.18 -10.57
CA ASP A 622 1.02 -31.54 -11.69
C ASP A 622 0.17 -32.76 -11.32
N HIS A 623 0.73 -33.71 -10.58
CA HIS A 623 -0.01 -34.85 -10.07
C HIS A 623 -0.99 -34.46 -8.95
N TYR A 624 -0.64 -33.51 -8.08
CA TYR A 624 -1.58 -32.96 -7.10
C TYR A 624 -2.77 -32.27 -7.77
N GLU A 625 -2.53 -31.43 -8.77
CA GLU A 625 -3.61 -30.77 -9.52
C GLU A 625 -4.48 -31.80 -10.25
N LYS A 626 -3.86 -32.83 -10.85
CA LYS A 626 -4.59 -33.95 -11.46
C LYS A 626 -5.48 -34.68 -10.44
N ILE A 627 -4.97 -34.96 -9.23
CA ILE A 627 -5.76 -35.58 -8.14
C ILE A 627 -6.91 -34.68 -7.73
N VAL A 628 -6.69 -33.37 -7.59
CA VAL A 628 -7.72 -32.38 -7.24
C VAL A 628 -8.86 -32.35 -8.26
N VAL A 629 -8.51 -32.28 -9.56
CA VAL A 629 -9.48 -32.30 -10.65
C VAL A 629 -10.25 -33.62 -10.67
N CYS A 630 -9.56 -34.76 -10.56
CA CYS A 630 -10.21 -36.07 -10.49
C CYS A 630 -11.09 -36.22 -9.23
N ALA A 631 -10.71 -35.65 -8.09
CA ALA A 631 -11.49 -35.69 -6.85
C ALA A 631 -12.81 -34.91 -7.00
N ALA A 632 -12.76 -33.72 -7.59
CA ALA A 632 -13.93 -32.92 -7.89
C ALA A 632 -14.88 -33.64 -8.88
N ALA A 633 -14.32 -34.27 -9.92
CA ALA A 633 -15.10 -35.04 -10.89
C ALA A 633 -15.72 -36.31 -10.26
N ASN A 634 -14.95 -37.04 -9.45
CA ASN A 634 -15.40 -38.24 -8.74
C ASN A 634 -16.62 -37.98 -7.85
N TYR A 635 -16.71 -36.80 -7.23
CA TYR A 635 -17.89 -36.41 -6.47
C TYR A 635 -19.13 -36.30 -7.37
N LEU A 636 -19.03 -35.72 -8.57
CA LEU A 636 -20.16 -35.60 -9.49
C LEU A 636 -20.61 -36.96 -10.08
N TYR A 637 -19.69 -37.90 -10.37
CA TYR A 637 -20.06 -39.22 -10.94
C TYR A 637 -20.95 -40.06 -10.05
N LYS A 638 -20.70 -40.05 -8.73
CA LYS A 638 -21.43 -40.89 -7.77
C LYS A 638 -22.94 -40.59 -7.71
N HIS A 639 -23.38 -39.47 -8.27
CA HIS A 639 -24.77 -39.01 -8.20
C HIS A 639 -25.54 -39.09 -9.54
N GLU A 640 -25.02 -39.81 -10.55
CA GLU A 640 -25.70 -40.02 -11.85
C GLU A 640 -26.18 -38.73 -12.54
N ILE A 641 -25.44 -37.62 -12.37
CA ILE A 641 -25.79 -36.32 -12.95
C ILE A 641 -25.72 -36.37 -14.49
N GLU A 642 -26.70 -35.80 -15.18
CA GLU A 642 -26.75 -35.78 -16.65
C GLU A 642 -25.74 -34.76 -17.22
N PHE A 643 -24.82 -35.23 -18.05
CA PHE A 643 -23.84 -34.39 -18.74
C PHE A 643 -24.50 -33.52 -19.81
N ASN A 644 -23.89 -32.37 -20.09
CA ASN A 644 -24.37 -31.33 -21.03
C ASN A 644 -25.72 -30.68 -20.67
N LYS A 645 -26.33 -31.06 -19.55
CA LYS A 645 -27.50 -30.38 -19.00
C LYS A 645 -27.07 -29.18 -18.17
N VAL A 646 -27.87 -28.11 -18.25
CA VAL A 646 -27.69 -26.91 -17.44
C VAL A 646 -28.51 -27.06 -16.17
N TYR A 647 -27.86 -26.96 -15.03
CA TYR A 647 -28.47 -26.95 -13.70
C TYR A 647 -28.35 -25.56 -13.10
N ALA A 648 -29.34 -25.11 -12.33
CA ALA A 648 -29.10 -24.03 -11.37
C ALA A 648 -28.25 -24.60 -10.21
N ILE A 649 -27.19 -23.92 -9.80
CA ILE A 649 -26.27 -24.37 -8.74
C ILE A 649 -27.03 -24.71 -7.45
N LYS A 650 -28.05 -23.91 -7.11
CA LYS A 650 -28.90 -24.17 -5.94
C LYS A 650 -29.65 -25.51 -6.04
N ASP A 651 -30.12 -25.86 -7.22
CA ASP A 651 -30.85 -27.09 -7.46
C ASP A 651 -29.89 -28.28 -7.53
N LEU A 652 -28.72 -28.11 -8.15
CA LEU A 652 -27.67 -29.13 -8.16
C LEU A 652 -27.19 -29.45 -6.74
N LEU A 653 -26.91 -28.44 -5.90
CA LEU A 653 -26.56 -28.66 -4.48
C LEU A 653 -27.66 -29.40 -3.71
N LYS A 654 -28.93 -29.19 -4.07
CA LYS A 654 -30.07 -29.88 -3.46
C LYS A 654 -30.17 -31.33 -3.94
N GLU A 655 -29.94 -31.58 -5.23
CA GLU A 655 -29.90 -32.90 -5.84
C GLU A 655 -28.76 -33.76 -5.26
N LEU A 656 -27.59 -33.13 -5.06
CA LEU A 656 -26.43 -33.69 -4.38
C LEU A 656 -26.61 -33.79 -2.84
N LYS A 657 -27.73 -33.29 -2.30
CA LYS A 657 -28.07 -33.30 -0.86
C LYS A 657 -27.03 -32.64 0.05
N VAL A 658 -26.37 -31.58 -0.43
CA VAL A 658 -25.35 -30.85 0.33
C VAL A 658 -25.98 -30.01 1.45
N ILE A 659 -25.63 -30.29 2.69
CA ILE A 659 -26.09 -29.53 3.87
C ILE A 659 -25.51 -28.11 3.88
N PRO A 660 -26.17 -27.13 4.54
CA PRO A 660 -25.75 -25.73 4.52
C PRO A 660 -24.28 -25.47 4.86
N GLY A 661 -23.70 -26.22 5.80
CA GLY A 661 -22.31 -26.03 6.25
C GLY A 661 -21.23 -26.37 5.22
N TYR A 662 -21.55 -27.16 4.19
CA TYR A 662 -20.57 -27.61 3.17
C TYR A 662 -20.87 -27.10 1.75
N LYS A 663 -21.81 -26.15 1.61
CA LYS A 663 -22.16 -25.59 0.28
C LYS A 663 -20.98 -24.91 -0.40
N ASP A 664 -20.17 -24.19 0.35
CA ASP A 664 -19.03 -23.46 -0.21
C ASP A 664 -17.88 -24.40 -0.58
N PHE A 665 -17.71 -25.52 0.15
CA PHE A 665 -16.83 -26.60 -0.26
C PHE A 665 -17.29 -27.22 -1.60
N ALA A 666 -18.57 -27.57 -1.72
CA ALA A 666 -19.10 -28.10 -2.98
C ALA A 666 -18.93 -27.12 -4.15
N ARG A 667 -19.16 -25.80 -3.93
CA ARG A 667 -18.91 -24.77 -4.94
C ARG A 667 -17.44 -24.64 -5.32
N TYR A 668 -16.53 -24.81 -4.37
CA TYR A 668 -15.10 -24.85 -4.67
C TYR A 668 -14.75 -25.98 -5.64
N LEU A 669 -15.30 -27.19 -5.44
CA LEU A 669 -15.11 -28.30 -6.38
C LEU A 669 -15.63 -27.96 -7.79
N PHE A 670 -16.74 -27.22 -7.90
CA PHE A 670 -17.24 -26.77 -9.20
C PHE A 670 -16.29 -25.78 -9.88
N ARG A 671 -15.71 -24.83 -9.14
CA ARG A 671 -14.72 -23.86 -9.67
C ARG A 671 -13.42 -24.53 -10.12
N ILE A 672 -12.99 -25.59 -9.44
CA ILE A 672 -11.84 -26.40 -9.86
C ILE A 672 -12.08 -27.02 -11.24
N LEU A 673 -13.26 -27.61 -11.44
CA LEU A 673 -13.64 -28.19 -12.72
C LEU A 673 -13.82 -27.13 -13.82
N GLU A 674 -14.33 -25.96 -13.46
CA GLU A 674 -14.45 -24.82 -14.38
C GLU A 674 -13.08 -24.33 -14.86
N SER A 675 -12.16 -24.10 -13.93
CA SER A 675 -10.80 -23.61 -14.23
C SER A 675 -10.01 -24.56 -15.13
N ASN A 676 -10.39 -25.85 -15.14
CA ASN A 676 -9.80 -26.89 -15.96
C ASN A 676 -10.65 -27.26 -17.20
N GLY A 677 -11.72 -26.51 -17.50
CA GLY A 677 -12.52 -26.67 -18.73
C GLY A 677 -13.53 -27.82 -18.75
N TYR A 678 -13.76 -28.47 -17.61
CA TYR A 678 -14.72 -29.58 -17.47
C TYR A 678 -16.13 -29.12 -17.12
N VAL A 679 -16.27 -27.87 -16.67
CA VAL A 679 -17.55 -27.24 -16.31
C VAL A 679 -17.61 -25.83 -16.87
N GLU A 680 -18.79 -25.38 -17.28
CA GLU A 680 -19.07 -23.98 -17.60
C GLU A 680 -19.98 -23.40 -16.50
N ILE A 681 -19.56 -22.33 -15.83
CA ILE A 681 -20.38 -21.62 -14.84
C ILE A 681 -20.75 -20.23 -15.39
N ASN A 682 -22.04 -19.93 -15.44
CA ASN A 682 -22.57 -18.63 -15.86
C ASN A 682 -23.58 -18.13 -14.82
N ASN A 683 -23.20 -17.11 -14.06
CA ASN A 683 -23.97 -16.60 -12.90
C ASN A 683 -24.29 -17.73 -11.90
N ASP A 684 -25.55 -18.14 -11.79
CA ASP A 684 -26.02 -19.21 -10.90
C ASP A 684 -26.26 -20.54 -11.62
N ASN A 685 -25.85 -20.67 -12.88
CA ASN A 685 -26.04 -21.89 -13.68
C ASN A 685 -24.71 -22.60 -13.92
N ILE A 686 -24.76 -23.93 -13.93
CA ILE A 686 -23.63 -24.82 -14.13
C ILE A 686 -23.97 -25.85 -15.20
N LYS A 687 -23.04 -26.08 -16.14
CA LYS A 687 -23.11 -27.14 -17.15
C LYS A 687 -21.85 -28.00 -17.07
N ILE A 688 -22.03 -29.31 -16.91
CA ILE A 688 -20.93 -30.26 -16.78
C ILE A 688 -20.67 -30.90 -18.14
N ASN A 689 -19.43 -30.80 -18.63
CA ASN A 689 -19.04 -31.33 -19.93
C ASN A 689 -18.80 -32.84 -19.89
N GLU A 690 -19.12 -33.54 -20.98
CA GLU A 690 -18.96 -34.99 -21.07
C GLU A 690 -17.49 -35.46 -20.95
N SER A 691 -16.54 -34.61 -21.35
CA SER A 691 -15.10 -34.85 -21.21
C SER A 691 -14.65 -35.05 -19.77
N ALA A 692 -15.45 -34.61 -18.78
CA ALA A 692 -15.14 -34.89 -17.40
C ALA A 692 -15.02 -36.41 -17.18
N LYS A 693 -15.87 -37.24 -17.81
CA LYS A 693 -16.02 -38.70 -17.55
C LYS A 693 -14.72 -39.50 -17.62
N GLU A 694 -13.72 -38.97 -18.31
CA GLU A 694 -12.42 -39.60 -18.49
C GLU A 694 -11.49 -39.44 -17.26
N LEU A 695 -11.91 -38.66 -16.26
CA LEU A 695 -11.17 -38.37 -15.04
C LEU A 695 -11.38 -39.46 -13.97
N GLU A 696 -10.37 -40.30 -13.78
CA GLU A 696 -10.37 -41.41 -12.83
C GLU A 696 -9.48 -41.12 -11.61
N LEU A 697 -10.09 -40.96 -10.42
CA LEU A 697 -9.37 -40.65 -9.17
C LEU A 697 -8.37 -41.74 -8.78
N ASN A 698 -8.79 -43.02 -8.83
CA ASN A 698 -7.91 -44.12 -8.45
C ASN A 698 -6.70 -44.22 -9.38
N ALA A 699 -6.88 -44.00 -10.69
CA ALA A 699 -5.78 -43.99 -11.64
C ALA A 699 -4.79 -42.85 -11.37
N ALA A 700 -5.29 -41.64 -11.12
CA ALA A 700 -4.45 -40.48 -10.79
C ALA A 700 -3.68 -40.67 -9.47
N VAL A 701 -4.31 -41.26 -8.45
CA VAL A 701 -3.69 -41.56 -7.16
C VAL A 701 -2.60 -42.62 -7.29
N GLU A 702 -2.88 -43.74 -7.96
CA GLU A 702 -1.89 -44.82 -8.12
C GLU A 702 -0.71 -44.37 -9.00
N GLU A 703 -0.96 -43.56 -10.04
CA GLU A 703 0.10 -42.94 -10.83
C GLU A 703 1.02 -42.06 -9.97
N ALA A 704 0.44 -41.19 -9.14
CA ALA A 704 1.21 -40.30 -8.26
C ALA A 704 2.00 -41.07 -7.20
N LYS A 705 1.39 -42.07 -6.55
CA LYS A 705 2.05 -42.91 -5.54
C LYS A 705 3.21 -43.73 -6.11
N ASN A 706 3.04 -44.28 -7.32
CA ASN A 706 4.10 -45.06 -7.96
C ASN A 706 5.29 -44.18 -8.36
N LYS A 707 5.04 -42.94 -8.76
CA LYS A 707 6.09 -42.00 -9.17
C LYS A 707 6.76 -41.30 -7.99
N TYR A 708 6.01 -41.01 -6.93
CA TYR A 708 6.47 -40.30 -5.73
C TYR A 708 6.10 -41.07 -4.45
N PRO A 709 6.79 -42.17 -4.15
CA PRO A 709 6.47 -43.02 -3.00
C PRO A 709 6.58 -42.29 -1.66
N ASP A 710 7.46 -41.29 -1.55
CA ASP A 710 7.63 -40.47 -0.33
C ASP A 710 6.38 -39.65 0.03
N PHE A 711 5.49 -39.38 -0.94
CA PHE A 711 4.23 -38.67 -0.74
C PHE A 711 3.03 -39.61 -0.62
N ALA A 712 3.24 -40.93 -0.69
CA ALA A 712 2.16 -41.91 -0.77
C ALA A 712 1.24 -41.88 0.46
N LEU A 713 1.78 -41.62 1.65
CA LEU A 713 1.00 -41.49 2.89
C LEU A 713 0.00 -40.32 2.82
N GLN A 714 0.46 -39.13 2.40
CA GLN A 714 -0.39 -37.95 2.25
C GLN A 714 -1.42 -38.16 1.14
N ILE A 715 -1.00 -38.68 -0.01
CA ILE A 715 -1.89 -38.92 -1.16
C ILE A 715 -3.00 -39.91 -0.80
N GLU A 716 -2.66 -41.01 -0.10
CA GLU A 716 -3.67 -42.00 0.33
C GLU A 716 -4.63 -41.40 1.36
N PHE A 717 -4.13 -40.58 2.30
CA PHE A 717 -4.99 -39.87 3.25
C PHE A 717 -5.98 -38.94 2.53
N ILE A 718 -5.52 -38.19 1.54
CA ILE A 718 -6.36 -37.28 0.76
C ILE A 718 -7.39 -38.06 -0.05
N LYS A 719 -7.01 -39.18 -0.67
CA LYS A 719 -7.96 -40.08 -1.32
C LYS A 719 -9.04 -40.56 -0.33
N ASN A 720 -8.67 -40.97 0.87
CA ASN A 720 -9.62 -41.39 1.90
C ASN A 720 -10.56 -40.25 2.32
N CYS A 721 -10.07 -39.01 2.40
CA CYS A 721 -10.92 -37.83 2.59
C CYS A 721 -11.94 -37.70 1.45
N VAL A 722 -11.48 -37.67 0.21
CA VAL A 722 -12.34 -37.52 -0.98
C VAL A 722 -13.44 -38.59 -1.07
N LEU A 723 -13.14 -39.82 -0.65
CA LEU A 723 -14.12 -40.92 -0.65
C LEU A 723 -15.29 -40.68 0.31
N GLU A 724 -15.11 -39.85 1.33
CA GLU A 724 -16.08 -39.52 2.38
C GLU A 724 -16.92 -38.26 2.08
N TYR A 725 -16.66 -37.52 0.98
CA TYR A 725 -17.43 -36.31 0.62
C TYR A 725 -18.94 -36.55 0.63
N ASP A 726 -19.40 -37.67 0.09
CA ASP A 726 -20.84 -37.95 0.01
C ASP A 726 -21.49 -38.04 1.40
N SER A 727 -20.92 -38.85 2.29
CA SER A 727 -21.42 -39.01 3.66
C SER A 727 -21.30 -37.72 4.48
N VAL A 728 -20.23 -36.93 4.28
CA VAL A 728 -20.06 -35.66 4.99
C VAL A 728 -21.00 -34.58 4.47
N PHE A 729 -21.12 -34.41 3.15
CA PHE A 729 -21.97 -33.38 2.55
C PHE A 729 -23.45 -33.66 2.79
N LYS A 730 -23.86 -34.92 2.96
CA LYS A 730 -25.22 -35.30 3.40
C LYS A 730 -25.45 -35.15 4.91
N GLY A 731 -24.40 -34.93 5.71
CA GLY A 731 -24.48 -34.86 7.17
C GLY A 731 -24.69 -36.23 7.84
N GLU A 732 -24.30 -37.31 7.16
CA GLU A 732 -24.25 -38.68 7.67
C GLU A 732 -22.98 -38.92 8.51
N LYS A 733 -21.88 -38.26 8.14
CA LYS A 733 -20.60 -38.27 8.86
C LYS A 733 -20.17 -36.84 9.20
N GLU A 734 -19.52 -36.66 10.34
CA GLU A 734 -18.98 -35.36 10.77
C GLU A 734 -17.59 -35.14 10.14
N GLY A 735 -17.32 -33.92 9.67
CA GLY A 735 -16.13 -33.62 8.85
C GLY A 735 -14.82 -33.77 9.61
N ASN A 736 -14.75 -33.34 10.87
CA ASN A 736 -13.53 -33.50 11.68
C ASN A 736 -13.22 -34.97 11.97
N SER A 737 -14.22 -35.85 12.07
CA SER A 737 -14.01 -37.29 12.24
C SER A 737 -13.34 -37.96 11.03
N VAL A 738 -13.38 -37.32 9.85
CA VAL A 738 -12.62 -37.74 8.66
C VAL A 738 -11.16 -37.30 8.77
N LEU A 739 -10.93 -36.08 9.28
CA LEU A 739 -9.58 -35.54 9.52
C LEU A 739 -8.86 -36.23 10.69
N TYR A 740 -9.60 -36.58 11.73
CA TYR A 740 -9.12 -37.17 12.99
C TYR A 740 -9.87 -38.47 13.30
N PRO A 741 -9.54 -39.58 12.62
CA PRO A 741 -10.08 -40.88 12.97
C PRO A 741 -9.79 -41.18 14.44
N ASP A 742 -10.80 -41.63 15.19
CA ASP A 742 -10.71 -41.93 16.64
C ASP A 742 -10.40 -40.73 17.56
N GLY A 743 -10.52 -39.49 17.06
CA GLY A 743 -10.31 -38.28 17.86
C GLY A 743 -8.85 -38.00 18.23
N LYS A 744 -7.89 -38.68 17.60
CA LYS A 744 -6.45 -38.51 17.84
C LYS A 744 -5.79 -37.62 16.79
N TYR A 745 -5.02 -36.64 17.24
CA TYR A 745 -4.26 -35.71 16.37
C TYR A 745 -3.04 -36.35 15.71
N ASP A 746 -2.56 -37.47 16.24
CA ASP A 746 -1.34 -38.13 15.79
C ASP A 746 -1.38 -38.47 14.30
N THR A 747 -2.55 -38.74 13.73
CA THR A 747 -2.69 -39.11 12.31
C THR A 747 -2.18 -38.02 11.37
N ILE A 748 -2.65 -36.77 11.51
CA ILE A 748 -2.23 -35.66 10.64
C ILE A 748 -0.78 -35.26 10.95
N LEU A 749 -0.39 -35.25 12.22
CA LEU A 749 0.99 -34.96 12.62
C LEU A 749 1.97 -35.99 12.06
N ASN A 750 1.61 -37.28 12.08
CA ASN A 750 2.39 -38.36 11.53
C ASN A 750 2.47 -38.27 10.00
N ILE A 751 1.39 -37.90 9.30
CA ILE A 751 1.44 -37.66 7.86
C ILE A 751 2.42 -36.52 7.55
N GLY A 752 2.31 -35.39 8.24
CA GLY A 752 3.23 -34.25 8.05
C GLY A 752 4.68 -34.60 8.36
N ALA A 753 4.93 -35.35 9.44
CA ALA A 753 6.28 -35.76 9.85
C ALA A 753 6.94 -36.77 8.89
N ASN A 754 6.14 -37.54 8.13
CA ASN A 754 6.62 -38.56 7.21
C ASN A 754 6.42 -38.21 5.73
N THR A 755 6.00 -36.98 5.42
CA THR A 755 5.86 -36.48 4.05
C THR A 755 6.91 -35.39 3.82
N PRO A 756 7.71 -35.42 2.74
CA PRO A 756 8.66 -34.36 2.46
C PRO A 756 7.99 -32.98 2.37
N ASP A 757 8.48 -32.02 3.16
CA ASP A 757 8.05 -30.63 3.02
C ASP A 757 8.92 -29.94 1.95
N ILE A 758 8.38 -29.87 0.74
CA ILE A 758 8.97 -29.14 -0.39
C ILE A 758 8.71 -27.63 -0.30
N THR A 759 7.97 -27.18 0.71
CA THR A 759 7.82 -25.78 1.03
C THR A 759 8.95 -25.36 1.97
N ARG A 760 9.44 -24.13 1.85
CA ARG A 760 10.47 -23.58 2.77
C ARG A 760 9.95 -23.37 4.19
N LYS A 761 8.74 -23.85 4.53
CA LYS A 761 8.04 -23.64 5.80
C LYS A 761 8.85 -24.04 7.05
N PRO A 762 9.57 -25.17 7.10
CA PRO A 762 10.38 -25.54 8.27
C PRO A 762 11.48 -24.52 8.60
N ILE A 763 12.07 -23.89 7.56
CA ILE A 763 13.10 -22.85 7.74
C ILE A 763 12.54 -21.69 8.55
N TYR A 764 11.38 -21.17 8.16
CA TYR A 764 10.77 -20.01 8.83
C TYR A 764 10.24 -20.37 10.22
N ILE A 765 9.61 -21.54 10.40
CA ILE A 765 9.16 -22.01 11.71
C ILE A 765 10.33 -22.10 12.70
N ASN A 766 11.46 -22.68 12.28
CA ASN A 766 12.61 -22.88 13.15
C ASN A 766 13.48 -21.61 13.30
N ALA A 767 13.40 -20.68 12.35
CA ALA A 767 14.03 -19.36 12.46
C ALA A 767 13.23 -18.40 13.36
N PHE A 768 11.90 -18.52 13.41
CA PHE A 768 11.02 -17.58 14.13
C PHE A 768 11.37 -17.40 15.61
N PRO A 769 11.65 -18.46 16.41
CA PRO A 769 12.12 -18.33 17.78
C PRO A 769 13.34 -17.42 17.94
N LYS A 770 14.36 -17.63 17.09
CA LYS A 770 15.61 -16.86 17.09
C LYS A 770 15.35 -15.41 16.71
N VAL A 771 14.46 -15.17 15.75
CA VAL A 771 14.06 -13.82 15.35
C VAL A 771 13.37 -13.08 16.50
N ILE A 772 12.38 -13.70 17.15
CA ILE A 772 11.69 -13.08 18.29
C ILE A 772 12.65 -12.80 19.44
N LYS A 773 13.55 -13.75 19.77
CA LYS A 773 14.61 -13.52 20.76
C LYS A 773 15.53 -12.35 20.42
N HIS A 774 15.95 -12.23 19.15
CA HIS A 774 16.76 -11.09 18.68
C HIS A 774 16.02 -9.77 18.92
N LEU A 775 14.74 -9.70 18.52
CA LEU A 775 13.90 -8.51 18.72
C LEU A 775 13.63 -8.21 20.20
N ILE A 776 13.62 -9.20 21.08
CA ILE A 776 13.52 -8.99 22.53
C ILE A 776 14.85 -8.52 23.13
N THR A 777 15.97 -9.12 22.74
CA THR A 777 17.31 -8.84 23.31
C THR A 777 17.78 -7.40 23.05
N LYS A 778 17.24 -6.76 22.01
CA LYS A 778 17.43 -5.33 21.72
C LYS A 778 16.89 -4.40 22.84
N LYS A 779 15.99 -4.89 23.68
CA LYS A 779 15.25 -4.10 24.68
C LYS A 779 16.00 -4.07 26.01
N GLU A 780 15.67 -3.11 26.87
CA GLU A 780 16.30 -2.98 28.19
C GLU A 780 16.35 -4.31 28.94
N LYS A 781 17.56 -4.68 29.41
CA LYS A 781 17.90 -6.00 29.99
C LYS A 781 17.05 -6.45 31.19
N ASN A 782 16.17 -5.60 31.73
CA ASN A 782 15.38 -5.86 32.94
C ASN A 782 13.86 -5.66 32.78
N LYS A 783 13.36 -5.25 31.60
CA LYS A 783 11.93 -5.01 31.38
C LYS A 783 11.18 -6.32 31.17
N LYS A 784 10.01 -6.47 31.82
CA LYS A 784 9.12 -7.62 31.62
C LYS A 784 8.42 -7.49 30.27
N ILE A 785 8.60 -8.48 29.39
CA ILE A 785 8.02 -8.50 28.04
C ILE A 785 6.77 -9.38 28.03
N LYS A 786 5.66 -8.85 27.53
CA LYS A 786 4.39 -9.58 27.38
C LYS A 786 4.16 -10.00 25.93
N ILE A 787 4.08 -11.31 25.67
CA ILE A 787 3.82 -11.86 24.33
C ILE A 787 2.42 -12.47 24.33
N LEU A 788 1.61 -12.15 23.33
CA LEU A 788 0.35 -12.82 23.05
C LEU A 788 0.50 -13.68 21.80
N GLU A 789 0.34 -14.99 21.92
CA GLU A 789 0.23 -15.90 20.79
C GLU A 789 -1.24 -16.12 20.42
N LEU A 790 -1.58 -15.88 19.15
CA LEU A 790 -2.90 -16.12 18.59
C LEU A 790 -2.95 -17.51 17.95
N GLY A 791 -3.91 -18.35 18.37
CA GLY A 791 -4.16 -19.66 17.78
C GLY A 791 -2.99 -20.62 17.94
N GLY A 792 -2.51 -20.79 19.18
CA GLY A 792 -1.33 -21.60 19.45
C GLY A 792 -1.48 -23.08 19.07
N GLY A 793 -2.71 -23.61 18.99
CA GLY A 793 -2.98 -24.97 18.53
C GLY A 793 -2.15 -26.04 19.26
N THR A 794 -1.37 -26.83 18.51
CA THR A 794 -0.46 -27.85 19.08
C THR A 794 0.87 -27.27 19.61
N GLY A 795 1.08 -25.96 19.44
CA GLY A 795 2.23 -25.19 19.89
C GLY A 795 3.47 -25.30 19.02
N ILE A 796 3.29 -25.40 17.70
CA ILE A 796 4.38 -25.54 16.71
C ILE A 796 5.45 -24.45 16.89
N ILE A 797 5.04 -23.19 17.06
CA ILE A 797 5.97 -22.08 17.33
C ILE A 797 6.14 -21.83 18.83
N THR A 798 5.15 -22.19 19.67
CA THR A 798 5.16 -21.98 21.12
C THR A 798 6.36 -22.64 21.80
N TRP A 799 6.52 -23.96 21.63
CA TRP A 799 7.49 -24.72 22.42
C TRP A 799 8.93 -24.39 22.04
N PRO A 800 9.29 -24.29 20.75
CA PRO A 800 10.61 -23.80 20.34
C PRO A 800 10.88 -22.38 20.81
N LEU A 801 9.87 -21.49 20.77
CA LEU A 801 10.03 -20.11 21.23
C LEU A 801 10.24 -20.02 22.75
N LEU A 802 9.46 -20.74 23.55
CA LEU A 802 9.64 -20.76 25.01
C LEU A 802 11.01 -21.31 25.43
N GLU A 803 11.52 -22.32 24.72
CA GLU A 803 12.87 -22.84 24.95
C GLU A 803 13.94 -21.80 24.60
N GLU A 804 13.79 -21.12 23.46
CA GLU A 804 14.72 -20.08 23.00
C GLU A 804 14.74 -18.87 23.95
N LEU A 805 13.60 -18.54 24.57
CA LEU A 805 13.41 -17.46 25.55
C LEU A 805 13.70 -17.86 27.00
N ARG A 806 14.14 -19.10 27.26
CA ARG A 806 14.42 -19.59 28.61
C ARG A 806 15.43 -18.69 29.33
N GLY A 807 15.08 -18.24 30.53
CA GLY A 807 15.88 -17.33 31.35
C GLY A 807 15.68 -15.83 31.06
N MET A 808 14.80 -15.47 30.11
CA MET A 808 14.40 -14.08 29.86
C MET A 808 13.16 -13.71 30.69
N ASN A 809 13.01 -12.42 31.02
CA ASN A 809 11.84 -11.91 31.76
C ASN A 809 10.61 -11.75 30.85
N VAL A 810 10.01 -12.87 30.45
CA VAL A 810 8.88 -12.94 29.51
C VAL A 810 7.66 -13.51 30.22
N GLU A 811 6.51 -12.85 30.04
CA GLU A 811 5.18 -13.37 30.37
C GLU A 811 4.47 -13.73 29.07
N TYR A 812 4.20 -15.02 28.90
CA TYR A 812 3.72 -15.56 27.64
C TYR A 812 2.24 -15.92 27.74
N TYR A 813 1.41 -15.37 26.88
CA TYR A 813 -0.01 -15.69 26.78
C TYR A 813 -0.21 -16.64 25.61
N PHE A 814 -0.47 -17.91 25.92
CA PHE A 814 -0.91 -18.89 24.94
C PHE A 814 -2.43 -18.78 24.80
N THR A 815 -2.91 -18.45 23.60
CA THR A 815 -4.34 -18.37 23.34
C THR A 815 -4.79 -19.20 22.16
N ASP A 816 -6.01 -19.73 22.29
CA ASP A 816 -6.69 -20.45 21.24
C ASP A 816 -8.20 -20.23 21.35
N ILE A 817 -8.93 -20.42 20.27
CA ILE A 817 -10.39 -20.38 20.30
C ILE A 817 -10.96 -21.69 20.86
N GLY A 818 -10.29 -22.82 20.64
CA GLY A 818 -10.65 -24.14 21.16
C GLY A 818 -10.07 -24.38 22.55
N LYS A 819 -10.93 -24.62 23.55
CA LYS A 819 -10.47 -24.87 24.93
C LYS A 819 -9.61 -26.13 25.04
N SER A 820 -9.84 -27.11 24.16
CA SER A 820 -9.09 -28.35 24.15
C SER A 820 -7.59 -28.15 23.93
N PHE A 821 -7.21 -27.20 23.07
CA PHE A 821 -5.81 -26.83 22.85
C PHE A 821 -5.20 -26.16 24.09
N LEU A 822 -5.98 -25.41 24.86
CA LEU A 822 -5.52 -24.82 26.11
C LEU A 822 -5.21 -25.90 27.16
N VAL A 823 -6.05 -26.94 27.27
CA VAL A 823 -5.83 -28.07 28.19
C VAL A 823 -4.57 -28.83 27.80
N MET A 824 -4.44 -29.22 26.54
CA MET A 824 -3.25 -29.93 26.04
C MET A 824 -1.97 -29.10 26.24
N ALA A 825 -2.04 -27.78 26.01
CA ALA A 825 -0.90 -26.90 26.21
C ALA A 825 -0.54 -26.72 27.69
N ARG A 826 -1.52 -26.71 28.61
CA ARG A 826 -1.26 -26.70 30.06
C ARG A 826 -0.51 -27.96 30.51
N GLU A 827 -1.02 -29.14 30.14
CA GLU A 827 -0.36 -30.41 30.47
C GLU A 827 1.07 -30.47 29.92
N LYS A 828 1.28 -29.99 28.70
CA LYS A 828 2.62 -29.95 28.09
C LYS A 828 3.54 -28.95 28.78
N ALA A 829 3.04 -27.77 29.15
CA ALA A 829 3.82 -26.77 29.88
C ALA A 829 4.22 -27.25 31.28
N GLU A 830 3.33 -27.95 31.99
CA GLU A 830 3.62 -28.59 33.28
C GLU A 830 4.72 -29.64 33.15
N ASN A 831 4.61 -30.53 32.16
CA ASN A 831 5.62 -31.56 31.87
C ASN A 831 6.99 -30.98 31.46
N MET A 832 7.01 -29.79 30.84
CA MET A 832 8.22 -29.09 30.43
C MET A 832 8.73 -28.06 31.46
N HIS A 833 8.06 -27.94 32.61
CA HIS A 833 8.36 -26.99 33.69
C HIS A 833 8.33 -25.51 33.26
N TYR A 834 7.29 -25.09 32.53
CA TYR A 834 7.05 -23.70 32.14
C TYR A 834 5.98 -23.02 33.02
N ASP A 835 6.40 -22.45 34.15
CA ASP A 835 5.49 -21.88 35.16
C ASP A 835 4.94 -20.47 34.82
N ASN A 836 5.53 -19.79 33.82
CA ASN A 836 5.21 -18.39 33.47
C ASN A 836 4.34 -18.25 32.20
N VAL A 837 3.60 -19.29 31.83
CA VAL A 837 2.69 -19.30 30.68
C VAL A 837 1.25 -19.12 31.15
N ILE A 838 0.55 -18.14 30.58
CA ILE A 838 -0.85 -17.84 30.85
C ILE A 838 -1.68 -18.41 29.71
N PHE A 839 -2.58 -19.33 30.03
CA PHE A 839 -3.47 -19.95 29.05
C PHE A 839 -4.85 -19.28 29.11
N LYS A 840 -5.29 -18.70 28.00
CA LYS A 840 -6.57 -17.99 27.93
C LYS A 840 -7.25 -18.18 26.59
N GLN A 841 -8.57 -18.31 26.58
CA GLN A 841 -9.33 -18.35 25.33
C GLN A 841 -9.34 -16.97 24.68
N TYR A 842 -9.13 -16.90 23.37
CA TYR A 842 -9.22 -15.66 22.61
C TYR A 842 -9.82 -15.90 21.21
N ASN A 843 -10.85 -15.13 20.90
CA ASN A 843 -11.49 -15.06 19.60
C ASN A 843 -11.22 -13.69 18.99
N ILE A 844 -10.47 -13.66 17.89
CA ILE A 844 -10.07 -12.44 17.18
C ILE A 844 -11.25 -11.67 16.55
N GLU A 845 -12.39 -12.33 16.38
CA GLU A 845 -13.61 -11.72 15.83
C GLU A 845 -14.41 -10.95 16.87
N LYS A 846 -14.09 -11.09 18.16
CA LYS A 846 -14.68 -10.33 19.26
C LYS A 846 -13.71 -9.24 19.72
N THR A 847 -14.24 -8.20 20.35
CA THR A 847 -13.38 -7.14 20.88
C THR A 847 -12.55 -7.69 22.05
N TYR A 848 -11.35 -7.15 22.28
CA TYR A 848 -10.51 -7.60 23.39
C TYR A 848 -11.14 -7.29 24.76
N ALA A 849 -11.94 -6.22 24.85
CA ALA A 849 -12.57 -5.76 26.08
C ALA A 849 -13.63 -6.75 26.57
N GLU A 850 -14.47 -7.26 25.65
CA GLU A 850 -15.49 -8.28 25.95
C GLU A 850 -14.88 -9.60 26.44
N GLN A 851 -13.60 -9.84 26.13
CA GLN A 851 -12.87 -11.06 26.48
C GLN A 851 -11.95 -10.85 27.70
N GLY A 852 -12.07 -9.71 28.39
CA GLY A 852 -11.32 -9.37 29.59
C GLY A 852 -9.83 -9.18 29.37
N PHE A 853 -9.42 -8.72 28.17
CA PHE A 853 -8.05 -8.28 27.94
C PHE A 853 -7.95 -6.77 28.12
N GLU A 854 -6.83 -6.32 28.67
CA GLU A 854 -6.56 -4.89 28.83
C GLU A 854 -6.13 -4.27 27.50
N LYS A 855 -6.52 -3.02 27.29
CA LYS A 855 -6.04 -2.22 26.16
C LYS A 855 -4.54 -2.01 26.31
N GLU A 856 -3.80 -2.10 25.21
CA GLU A 856 -2.35 -1.83 25.16
C GLU A 856 -1.53 -2.74 26.10
N ALA A 857 -1.93 -4.00 26.24
CA ALA A 857 -1.32 -4.93 27.18
C ALA A 857 -0.02 -5.59 26.67
N PHE A 858 0.16 -5.72 25.35
CA PHE A 858 1.16 -6.63 24.78
C PHE A 858 2.30 -5.93 24.05
N ASP A 859 3.52 -6.38 24.33
CA ASP A 859 4.75 -5.95 23.68
C ASP A 859 4.89 -6.60 22.28
N PHE A 860 4.45 -7.85 22.18
CA PHE A 860 4.34 -8.60 20.93
C PHE A 860 2.99 -9.30 20.82
N ILE A 861 2.44 -9.31 19.61
CA ILE A 861 1.41 -10.25 19.21
C ILE A 861 2.01 -11.13 18.12
N ILE A 862 2.02 -12.44 18.35
CA ILE A 862 2.56 -13.43 17.42
C ILE A 862 1.50 -14.40 16.94
N SER A 863 1.68 -14.93 15.74
CA SER A 863 0.77 -15.94 15.20
C SER A 863 1.42 -16.76 14.08
N MET A 864 0.86 -17.93 13.80
CA MET A 864 1.19 -18.74 12.62
C MET A 864 -0.09 -19.19 11.93
N ASP A 865 -0.27 -18.81 10.66
CA ASP A 865 -1.37 -19.30 9.79
C ASP A 865 -2.78 -19.33 10.45
N VAL A 866 -3.13 -18.34 11.29
CA VAL A 866 -4.43 -18.29 11.99
C VAL A 866 -5.34 -17.16 11.52
N LEU A 867 -4.78 -16.05 11.02
CA LEU A 867 -5.58 -14.85 10.73
C LEU A 867 -6.52 -15.06 9.54
N GLN A 868 -6.12 -15.90 8.59
CA GLN A 868 -6.89 -16.21 7.40
C GLN A 868 -8.14 -17.07 7.64
N VAL A 869 -8.38 -17.62 8.83
CA VAL A 869 -9.66 -18.32 9.09
C VAL A 869 -10.74 -17.39 9.64
N SER A 870 -10.44 -16.10 9.82
CA SER A 870 -11.42 -15.11 10.25
C SER A 870 -12.45 -14.80 9.17
N TYR A 871 -13.64 -14.39 9.59
CA TYR A 871 -14.74 -13.96 8.72
C TYR A 871 -14.44 -12.66 7.98
N ASN A 872 -13.72 -11.74 8.63
CA ASN A 872 -13.27 -10.48 8.05
C ASN A 872 -11.82 -10.24 8.48
N LEU A 873 -10.90 -10.42 7.55
CA LEU A 873 -9.47 -10.33 7.82
C LEU A 873 -9.06 -8.92 8.24
N GLU A 874 -9.65 -7.89 7.63
CA GLU A 874 -9.34 -6.50 7.94
C GLU A 874 -9.77 -6.12 9.35
N ALA A 875 -10.98 -6.48 9.76
CA ALA A 875 -11.47 -6.24 11.11
C ALA A 875 -10.63 -7.02 12.15
N ALA A 876 -10.29 -8.28 11.85
CA ALA A 876 -9.47 -9.11 12.73
C ALA A 876 -8.08 -8.50 12.96
N VAL A 877 -7.38 -8.09 11.89
CA VAL A 877 -6.05 -7.44 11.98
C VAL A 877 -6.15 -6.08 12.66
N ASN A 878 -7.20 -5.32 12.41
CA ASN A 878 -7.41 -4.03 13.06
C ASN A 878 -7.60 -4.19 14.59
N ASN A 879 -8.36 -5.18 15.04
CA ASN A 879 -8.62 -5.41 16.46
C ASN A 879 -7.34 -5.71 17.27
N LEU A 880 -6.31 -6.28 16.63
CA LEU A 880 -5.01 -6.52 17.27
C LEU A 880 -4.30 -5.22 17.67
N SER A 881 -4.55 -4.12 16.95
CA SER A 881 -3.88 -2.84 17.21
C SER A 881 -4.20 -2.29 18.61
N GLY A 882 -5.39 -2.54 19.15
CA GLY A 882 -5.78 -2.10 20.47
C GLY A 882 -5.22 -2.95 21.62
N LEU A 883 -4.72 -4.15 21.33
CA LEU A 883 -4.03 -5.02 22.28
C LEU A 883 -2.53 -4.73 22.36
N LEU A 884 -1.93 -4.26 21.27
CA LEU A 884 -0.52 -3.87 21.25
C LEU A 884 -0.29 -2.62 22.10
N LYS A 885 0.80 -2.61 22.86
CA LYS A 885 1.39 -1.40 23.43
C LYS A 885 1.73 -0.42 22.33
N LYS A 886 1.91 0.84 22.69
CA LYS A 886 2.55 1.82 21.82
C LYS A 886 3.89 1.25 21.32
N ASN A 887 4.12 1.32 20.01
CA ASN A 887 5.25 0.70 19.33
C ASN A 887 5.33 -0.84 19.40
N GLY A 888 4.34 -1.54 19.98
CA GLY A 888 4.29 -3.00 20.01
C GLY A 888 4.36 -3.62 18.62
N ILE A 889 4.91 -4.84 18.54
CA ILE A 889 5.16 -5.53 17.27
C ILE A 889 4.10 -6.62 17.04
N PHE A 890 3.41 -6.53 15.91
CA PHE A 890 2.72 -7.66 15.32
C PHE A 890 3.72 -8.45 14.47
N ALA A 891 3.92 -9.73 14.76
CA ALA A 891 4.88 -10.60 14.09
C ALA A 891 4.25 -11.94 13.76
N CYS A 892 4.05 -12.28 12.50
CA CYS A 892 3.50 -13.59 12.13
C CYS A 892 4.39 -14.37 11.16
N VAL A 893 4.27 -15.69 11.27
CA VAL A 893 4.74 -16.63 10.27
C VAL A 893 3.54 -16.95 9.38
N GLN A 894 3.64 -16.65 8.09
CA GLN A 894 2.48 -16.62 7.19
C GLN A 894 2.73 -17.36 5.89
N SER A 895 1.78 -18.20 5.51
CA SER A 895 1.60 -18.69 4.14
C SER A 895 0.91 -17.62 3.30
N PHE A 896 1.50 -17.27 2.16
CA PHE A 896 0.95 -16.34 1.17
C PHE A 896 0.18 -17.07 0.06
N HIS A 897 0.44 -18.37 -0.11
CA HIS A 897 -0.22 -19.25 -1.08
C HIS A 897 -0.52 -20.61 -0.45
N THR A 898 -1.62 -21.25 -0.87
CA THR A 898 -1.97 -22.64 -0.49
C THR A 898 -2.18 -23.48 -1.74
N GLU A 899 -1.62 -24.69 -1.74
CA GLU A 899 -1.84 -25.68 -2.81
C GLU A 899 -3.26 -26.25 -2.75
N ASN A 900 -3.91 -26.39 -3.91
CA ASN A 900 -5.32 -26.82 -4.02
C ASN A 900 -5.59 -28.18 -3.35
N ILE A 901 -4.61 -29.06 -3.31
CA ILE A 901 -4.74 -30.39 -2.72
C ILE A 901 -5.04 -30.37 -1.22
N ASN A 902 -4.57 -29.35 -0.50
CA ASN A 902 -4.83 -29.22 0.94
C ASN A 902 -6.30 -28.90 1.25
N TYR A 903 -7.03 -28.28 0.32
CA TYR A 903 -8.47 -28.04 0.48
C TYR A 903 -9.28 -29.33 0.47
N LEU A 904 -8.77 -30.40 -0.15
CA LEU A 904 -9.49 -31.66 -0.25
C LEU A 904 -9.67 -32.35 1.11
N SER A 905 -8.78 -32.08 2.07
CA SER A 905 -8.87 -32.53 3.45
C SER A 905 -9.35 -31.40 4.36
N TYR A 906 -8.59 -30.31 4.50
CA TYR A 906 -8.88 -29.24 5.46
C TYR A 906 -10.17 -28.46 5.17
N GLY A 907 -10.75 -28.61 3.97
CA GLY A 907 -12.09 -28.09 3.65
C GLY A 907 -13.21 -28.62 4.55
N TYR A 908 -12.98 -29.68 5.33
CA TYR A 908 -13.90 -30.14 6.36
C TYR A 908 -13.88 -29.32 7.65
N ALA A 909 -12.81 -28.57 7.92
CA ALA A 909 -12.63 -27.88 9.18
C ALA A 909 -13.69 -26.77 9.36
N PRO A 910 -14.35 -26.67 10.54
CA PRO A 910 -15.30 -25.60 10.82
C PRO A 910 -14.67 -24.22 10.59
N GLY A 911 -15.38 -23.36 9.86
CA GLY A 911 -14.94 -22.00 9.56
C GLY A 911 -13.93 -21.87 8.42
N TRP A 912 -13.44 -22.97 7.83
CA TRP A 912 -12.49 -22.93 6.70
C TRP A 912 -12.99 -22.08 5.53
N TRP A 913 -14.30 -22.10 5.27
CA TRP A 913 -14.93 -21.38 4.14
C TRP A 913 -15.45 -19.98 4.51
N ASN A 914 -15.20 -19.51 5.74
CA ASN A 914 -15.67 -18.18 6.17
C ASN A 914 -15.15 -17.04 5.28
N TYR A 915 -13.97 -17.21 4.66
CA TYR A 915 -13.36 -16.24 3.76
C TYR A 915 -14.20 -15.94 2.51
N GLU A 916 -15.16 -16.79 2.12
CA GLU A 916 -16.06 -16.52 0.99
C GLU A 916 -17.02 -15.35 1.26
N SER A 917 -17.14 -14.95 2.53
CA SER A 917 -17.86 -13.74 2.94
C SER A 917 -16.96 -12.51 3.07
N ASP A 918 -15.64 -12.67 3.04
CA ASP A 918 -14.68 -11.58 3.18
C ASP A 918 -14.50 -10.83 1.83
N PRO A 919 -14.76 -9.51 1.76
CA PRO A 919 -14.54 -8.72 0.54
C PRO A 919 -13.13 -8.85 -0.06
N LEU A 920 -12.10 -9.09 0.75
CA LEU A 920 -10.72 -9.21 0.28
C LEU A 920 -10.45 -10.55 -0.44
N ARG A 921 -11.16 -11.60 -0.03
CA ARG A 921 -10.83 -13.01 -0.37
C ARG A 921 -11.95 -13.76 -1.08
N LYS A 922 -13.16 -13.22 -1.12
CA LYS A 922 -14.33 -13.80 -1.80
C LYS A 922 -14.00 -14.15 -3.26
N GLY A 923 -14.28 -15.40 -3.64
CA GLY A 923 -14.00 -15.90 -4.99
C GLY A 923 -12.53 -16.07 -5.35
N LYS A 924 -11.61 -15.95 -4.38
CA LYS A 924 -10.16 -16.13 -4.54
C LYS A 924 -9.67 -17.31 -3.67
N ASN A 925 -8.47 -17.20 -3.11
CA ASN A 925 -7.85 -18.16 -2.19
C ASN A 925 -8.03 -17.75 -0.72
N ILE A 926 -7.95 -18.70 0.21
CA ILE A 926 -8.01 -18.40 1.66
C ILE A 926 -6.79 -17.58 2.11
N MET A 927 -5.62 -17.86 1.53
CA MET A 927 -4.37 -17.15 1.80
C MET A 927 -4.33 -15.86 0.99
N LEU A 928 -3.96 -14.77 1.66
CA LEU A 928 -3.76 -13.47 1.04
C LEU A 928 -2.30 -13.37 0.53
N PRO A 929 -2.06 -12.99 -0.73
CA PRO A 929 -0.71 -12.77 -1.25
C PRO A 929 0.06 -11.70 -0.47
N SER A 930 1.40 -11.74 -0.54
CA SER A 930 2.27 -10.83 0.22
C SER A 930 2.05 -9.35 -0.13
N ASP A 931 1.81 -9.00 -1.40
CA ASP A 931 1.55 -7.62 -1.82
C ASP A 931 0.20 -7.09 -1.28
N GLU A 932 -0.82 -7.95 -1.22
CA GLU A 932 -2.12 -7.63 -0.63
C GLU A 932 -2.04 -7.48 0.90
N TRP A 933 -1.17 -8.23 1.58
CA TRP A 933 -0.86 -7.99 3.00
C TRP A 933 -0.26 -6.61 3.24
N ILE A 934 0.68 -6.17 2.39
CA ILE A 934 1.26 -4.82 2.47
C ILE A 934 0.16 -3.77 2.30
N LYS A 935 -0.74 -3.94 1.32
CA LYS A 935 -1.88 -3.03 1.11
C LYS A 935 -2.82 -3.00 2.31
N LEU A 936 -3.15 -4.16 2.87
CA LEU A 936 -4.02 -4.28 4.04
C LEU A 936 -3.43 -3.55 5.25
N LEU A 937 -2.18 -3.86 5.62
CA LEU A 937 -1.52 -3.25 6.78
C LEU A 937 -1.30 -1.75 6.58
N SER A 938 -0.94 -1.32 5.36
CA SER A 938 -0.76 0.11 5.05
C SER A 938 -2.07 0.89 5.15
N ARG A 939 -3.17 0.29 4.69
CA ARG A 939 -4.52 0.87 4.79
C ARG A 939 -4.99 0.97 6.24
N LEU A 940 -4.61 0.02 7.09
CA LEU A 940 -4.85 0.04 8.53
C LEU A 940 -3.80 0.88 9.30
N GLU A 941 -2.99 1.67 8.60
CA GLU A 941 -1.98 2.58 9.15
C GLU A 941 -0.90 1.92 10.04
N TYR A 942 -0.72 0.59 9.94
CA TYR A 942 0.39 -0.09 10.60
C TYR A 942 1.74 0.45 10.10
N LYS A 943 2.70 0.59 11.01
CA LYS A 943 4.02 1.17 10.72
C LYS A 943 5.07 0.10 10.49
N ASN A 944 6.17 0.46 9.82
CA ASN A 944 7.34 -0.41 9.62
C ASN A 944 6.96 -1.81 9.12
N ILE A 945 6.07 -1.86 8.13
CA ILE A 945 5.60 -3.11 7.54
C ILE A 945 6.76 -3.77 6.79
N ASN A 946 7.16 -4.95 7.24
CA ASN A 946 8.22 -5.74 6.65
C ASN A 946 7.70 -7.14 6.38
N ILE A 947 7.67 -7.54 5.12
CA ILE A 947 7.43 -8.93 4.75
C ILE A 947 8.75 -9.53 4.28
N ILE A 948 9.20 -10.58 4.94
CA ILE A 948 10.49 -11.24 4.66
C ILE A 948 10.23 -12.64 4.15
N TYR A 949 10.58 -12.85 2.89
CA TYR A 949 10.60 -14.14 2.18
C TYR A 949 11.78 -14.12 1.19
N ASP A 950 12.15 -15.29 0.66
CA ASP A 950 13.26 -15.45 -0.30
C ASP A 950 12.98 -14.78 -1.67
N SER A 951 13.12 -13.45 -1.69
CA SER A 951 13.00 -12.60 -2.88
C SER A 951 14.33 -12.45 -3.64
N LEU A 952 15.47 -12.83 -3.04
CA LEU A 952 16.80 -12.67 -3.64
C LEU A 952 17.01 -13.56 -4.87
N ASN A 953 16.23 -14.64 -5.01
CA ASN A 953 16.26 -15.50 -6.19
C ASN A 953 15.01 -15.38 -7.08
N ASN A 954 14.09 -14.45 -6.78
CA ASN A 954 12.86 -14.22 -7.57
C ASN A 954 12.01 -15.49 -7.83
N LYS A 955 12.07 -16.49 -6.95
CA LYS A 955 11.47 -17.82 -7.19
C LYS A 955 10.37 -18.24 -6.21
N TYR A 956 10.32 -17.71 -4.98
CA TYR A 956 9.47 -18.28 -3.93
C TYR A 956 8.82 -17.22 -3.02
N ASP A 957 7.57 -16.85 -3.31
CA ASP A 957 6.74 -15.94 -2.50
C ASP A 957 5.69 -16.68 -1.65
N LYS A 958 5.88 -17.97 -1.36
CA LYS A 958 4.84 -18.83 -0.75
C LYS A 958 4.69 -18.73 0.76
N PHE A 959 5.78 -18.46 1.48
CA PHE A 959 5.81 -18.50 2.94
C PHE A 959 6.87 -17.52 3.46
N GLY A 960 6.61 -16.86 4.58
CA GLY A 960 7.57 -15.92 5.15
C GLY A 960 7.12 -15.29 6.46
N PHE A 961 7.84 -14.26 6.87
CA PHE A 961 7.49 -13.45 8.04
C PHE A 961 6.74 -12.20 7.62
N ILE A 962 5.77 -11.78 8.44
CA ILE A 962 5.23 -10.42 8.42
C ILE A 962 5.57 -9.78 9.76
N PHE A 963 6.13 -8.58 9.72
CA PHE A 963 6.31 -7.75 10.89
C PHE A 963 5.70 -6.37 10.65
N ALA A 964 5.03 -5.83 11.66
CA ALA A 964 4.55 -4.46 11.65
C ALA A 964 4.45 -3.89 13.07
N ASN A 965 4.72 -2.60 13.23
CA ASN A 965 4.46 -1.88 14.47
C ASN A 965 3.02 -1.36 14.49
N ARG A 966 2.43 -1.29 15.69
CA ARG A 966 1.08 -0.75 15.93
C ARG A 966 0.86 0.61 15.24
N PRO A 967 -0.33 0.88 14.66
CA PRO A 967 -0.72 2.19 14.14
C PRO A 967 -0.83 3.27 15.23
N ASP A 968 -0.69 4.55 14.87
CA ASP A 968 -0.87 5.67 15.82
C ASP A 968 -2.32 5.84 16.26
N ARG A 969 -3.25 5.61 15.32
CA ARG A 969 -4.68 5.67 15.57
C ARG A 969 -5.22 4.26 15.66
N VAL A 970 -5.92 3.98 16.76
CA VAL A 970 -6.66 2.73 16.95
C VAL A 970 -8.14 3.08 16.74
N GLU A 971 -8.65 2.79 15.55
CA GLU A 971 -10.09 2.76 15.29
C GLU A 971 -10.63 1.35 15.58
N PHE A 972 -11.87 1.24 16.04
CA PHE A 972 -12.50 -0.05 16.33
C PHE A 972 -13.54 -0.36 15.26
N PHE A 973 -13.44 -1.53 14.63
CA PHE A 973 -14.53 -2.05 13.83
C PHE A 973 -15.49 -2.82 14.75
N GLU A 974 -16.79 -2.51 14.68
CA GLU A 974 -17.79 -3.31 15.38
C GLU A 974 -17.85 -4.74 14.80
N PRO A 975 -18.06 -5.77 15.64
CA PRO A 975 -18.20 -7.14 15.16
C PRO A 975 -19.38 -7.29 14.21
N VAL A 976 -19.21 -8.11 13.16
CA VAL A 976 -20.33 -8.57 12.33
C VAL A 976 -21.08 -9.66 13.10
N ASN A 977 -22.15 -9.30 13.80
CA ASN A 977 -23.00 -10.26 14.52
C ASN A 977 -23.69 -11.24 13.55
N LYS A 978 -23.39 -12.53 13.67
CA LYS A 978 -24.34 -13.58 13.24
C LYS A 978 -25.30 -13.85 14.40
N GLY A 979 -26.57 -13.45 14.22
CA GLY A 979 -27.64 -13.90 15.08
C GLY A 979 -27.77 -15.42 15.02
N ILE A 980 -27.54 -16.10 16.14
CA ILE A 980 -27.96 -17.48 16.37
C ILE A 980 -29.00 -17.40 17.49
N GLU A 981 -30.28 -17.35 17.13
CA GLU A 981 -31.39 -17.45 18.07
C GLU A 981 -31.57 -18.91 18.50
N GLY A 982 -31.30 -19.22 19.77
CA GLY A 982 -31.67 -20.47 20.42
C GLY A 982 -32.84 -20.24 21.40
N LYS A 983 -33.98 -20.91 21.16
CA LYS A 983 -35.20 -20.84 21.99
C LYS A 983 -35.08 -21.73 23.23
N ILE A 984 -35.46 -21.18 24.39
CA ILE A 984 -35.59 -21.87 25.69
C ILE A 984 -36.91 -22.68 25.73
N VAL A 985 -36.86 -23.94 26.18
CA VAL A 985 -38.04 -24.69 26.67
C VAL A 985 -37.67 -25.45 27.96
N ASN A 986 -38.41 -25.18 29.03
CA ASN A 986 -38.26 -25.83 30.35
C ASN A 986 -38.96 -27.20 30.42
N GLY A 987 -38.36 -28.16 31.13
CA GLY A 987 -38.97 -29.44 31.52
C GLY A 987 -38.39 -30.00 32.82
N SER A 988 -39.26 -30.49 33.70
CA SER A 988 -39.04 -30.72 35.14
C SER A 988 -38.67 -32.16 35.56
N ASN A 989 -38.00 -32.22 36.72
CA ASN A 989 -37.53 -33.32 37.60
C ASN A 989 -38.21 -34.70 37.58
N ALA A 990 -37.36 -35.74 37.74
CA ALA A 990 -37.60 -36.88 38.63
C ALA A 990 -36.26 -37.55 39.08
N GLU A 991 -36.01 -37.43 40.38
CA GLU A 991 -35.09 -38.18 41.27
C GLU A 991 -35.40 -39.71 41.29
N ASN A 992 -34.60 -40.67 41.75
CA ASN A 992 -33.36 -40.74 42.53
C ASN A 992 -32.75 -42.14 42.32
N ASN A 993 -31.52 -42.21 41.82
CA ASN A 993 -30.50 -43.27 42.01
C ASN A 993 -29.24 -42.94 41.17
N LYS A 994 -28.94 -41.65 41.01
CA LYS A 994 -28.26 -41.08 39.81
C LYS A 994 -27.06 -40.17 40.12
N GLU A 995 -26.72 -39.93 41.39
CA GLU A 995 -25.72 -38.92 41.76
C GLU A 995 -24.27 -39.34 41.46
N GLU A 996 -23.92 -40.62 41.56
CA GLU A 996 -22.53 -41.06 41.37
C GLU A 996 -22.14 -41.01 39.88
N ILE A 997 -22.96 -41.57 38.98
CA ILE A 997 -22.78 -41.48 37.52
C ILE A 997 -22.85 -40.03 37.02
N SER A 998 -23.71 -39.18 37.61
CA SER A 998 -23.72 -37.72 37.33
C SER A 998 -22.35 -37.12 37.59
N LYS A 999 -21.80 -37.31 38.80
CA LYS A 999 -20.50 -36.76 39.21
C LYS A 999 -19.36 -37.27 38.34
N GLU A 1000 -19.39 -38.54 37.94
CA GLU A 1000 -18.38 -39.10 37.05
C GLU A 1000 -18.45 -38.53 35.63
N ILE A 1001 -19.63 -38.38 35.05
CA ILE A 1001 -19.81 -37.76 33.73
C ILE A 1001 -19.38 -36.30 33.80
N LEU A 1002 -19.78 -35.56 34.84
CA LEU A 1002 -19.32 -34.19 35.09
C LEU A 1002 -17.80 -34.12 35.22
N ASN A 1003 -17.16 -35.11 35.84
CA ASN A 1003 -15.71 -35.17 35.94
C ASN A 1003 -15.04 -35.45 34.57
N ILE A 1004 -15.60 -36.36 33.76
CA ILE A 1004 -15.08 -36.64 32.40
C ILE A 1004 -15.19 -35.39 31.50
N VAL A 1005 -16.35 -34.73 31.55
CA VAL A 1005 -16.66 -33.54 30.77
C VAL A 1005 -15.79 -32.37 31.26
N GLY A 1006 -15.70 -32.15 32.58
CA GLY A 1006 -14.90 -31.09 33.20
C GLY A 1006 -13.40 -31.25 33.00
N THR A 1007 -12.85 -32.46 33.17
CA THR A 1007 -11.42 -32.74 32.89
C THR A 1007 -11.07 -32.59 31.40
N THR A 1008 -12.03 -32.76 30.49
CA THR A 1008 -11.78 -32.61 29.05
C THR A 1008 -11.63 -31.14 28.64
N ILE A 1009 -12.26 -30.21 29.35
CA ILE A 1009 -12.14 -28.77 29.10
C ILE A 1009 -11.31 -28.03 30.17
N GLY A 1010 -10.84 -28.73 31.20
CA GLY A 1010 -9.99 -28.21 32.27
C GLY A 1010 -10.68 -27.31 33.29
N GLU A 1011 -12.01 -27.39 33.44
CA GLU A 1011 -12.81 -26.55 34.34
C GLU A 1011 -13.86 -27.38 35.09
N GLU A 1012 -14.17 -26.99 36.34
CA GLU A 1012 -15.35 -27.51 37.04
C GLU A 1012 -16.63 -26.97 36.39
N ILE A 1013 -17.60 -27.85 36.18
CA ILE A 1013 -18.83 -27.54 35.43
C ILE A 1013 -20.06 -27.77 36.28
N ALA A 1014 -21.00 -26.83 36.20
CA ALA A 1014 -22.32 -26.93 36.82
C ALA A 1014 -23.33 -27.62 35.88
N GLU A 1015 -24.26 -28.41 36.45
CA GLU A 1015 -25.23 -29.20 35.70
C GLU A 1015 -26.18 -28.33 34.83
N ASP A 1016 -26.65 -27.18 35.33
CA ASP A 1016 -27.68 -26.38 34.64
C ASP A 1016 -27.12 -25.38 33.60
N SER A 1017 -25.82 -25.46 33.28
CA SER A 1017 -25.15 -24.51 32.37
C SER A 1017 -25.09 -25.00 30.92
N SER A 1018 -24.99 -24.06 29.98
CA SER A 1018 -24.89 -24.38 28.56
C SER A 1018 -23.53 -24.99 28.19
N LEU A 1019 -23.53 -26.04 27.36
CA LEU A 1019 -22.30 -26.64 26.84
C LEU A 1019 -21.50 -25.66 25.96
N LEU A 1020 -22.20 -24.77 25.24
CA LEU A 1020 -21.58 -23.71 24.44
C LEU A 1020 -20.89 -22.64 25.30
N GLU A 1021 -21.44 -22.31 26.47
CA GLU A 1021 -20.83 -21.36 27.41
C GLU A 1021 -19.54 -21.90 28.03
N TYR A 1022 -19.47 -23.22 28.25
CA TYR A 1022 -18.23 -23.89 28.65
C TYR A 1022 -17.24 -24.11 27.50
N GLY A 1023 -17.54 -23.66 26.27
CA GLY A 1023 -16.60 -23.68 25.16
C GLY A 1023 -16.33 -25.07 24.61
N PHE A 1024 -17.31 -25.98 24.68
CA PHE A 1024 -17.23 -27.28 24.00
C PHE A 1024 -17.07 -27.09 22.48
N ASP A 1025 -15.90 -27.46 21.97
CA ASP A 1025 -15.60 -27.54 20.54
C ASP A 1025 -15.78 -28.97 20.00
N SER A 1026 -15.76 -29.14 18.67
CA SER A 1026 -15.97 -30.46 18.05
C SER A 1026 -14.99 -31.53 18.54
N LEU A 1027 -13.77 -31.12 18.92
CA LEU A 1027 -12.76 -32.04 19.44
C LEU A 1027 -13.06 -32.44 20.88
N SER A 1028 -13.39 -31.51 21.77
CA SER A 1028 -13.76 -31.83 23.15
C SER A 1028 -14.93 -32.82 23.20
N LEU A 1029 -15.90 -32.70 22.27
CA LEU A 1029 -17.00 -33.64 22.12
C LEU A 1029 -16.55 -35.02 21.60
N LEU A 1030 -15.56 -35.08 20.69
CA LEU A 1030 -14.91 -36.32 20.26
C LEU A 1030 -14.17 -37.01 21.42
N ILE A 1031 -13.40 -36.26 22.21
CA ILE A 1031 -12.66 -36.76 23.37
C ILE A 1031 -13.64 -37.29 24.43
N VAL A 1032 -14.70 -36.55 24.72
CA VAL A 1032 -15.77 -36.99 25.63
C VAL A 1032 -16.41 -38.28 25.10
N SER A 1033 -16.78 -38.35 23.81
CA SER A 1033 -17.33 -39.57 23.21
C SER A 1033 -16.37 -40.76 23.33
N SER A 1034 -15.08 -40.57 23.05
CA SER A 1034 -14.06 -41.62 23.20
C SER A 1034 -13.90 -42.09 24.65
N LYS A 1035 -13.81 -41.18 25.62
CA LYS A 1035 -13.69 -41.52 27.05
C LYS A 1035 -14.94 -42.23 27.57
N LEU A 1036 -16.13 -41.85 27.09
CA LEU A 1036 -17.39 -42.53 27.43
C LEU A 1036 -17.47 -43.93 26.83
N LYS A 1037 -16.99 -44.11 25.60
CA LYS A 1037 -16.87 -45.43 24.95
C LYS A 1037 -15.89 -46.34 25.67
N GLU A 1038 -14.76 -45.81 26.11
CA GLU A 1038 -13.75 -46.56 26.86
C GLU A 1038 -14.28 -46.98 28.25
N LYS A 1039 -14.96 -46.07 28.95
CA LYS A 1039 -15.40 -46.30 30.34
C LYS A 1039 -16.71 -47.08 30.47
N TYR A 1040 -17.70 -46.80 29.62
CA TYR A 1040 -19.05 -47.36 29.73
C TYR A 1040 -19.44 -48.24 28.52
N HIS A 1041 -18.53 -48.47 27.58
CA HIS A 1041 -18.76 -49.28 26.36
C HIS A 1041 -19.97 -48.82 25.51
N ILE A 1042 -20.41 -47.57 25.68
CA ILE A 1042 -21.48 -46.95 24.89
C ILE A 1042 -20.89 -46.23 23.67
N ASN A 1043 -21.56 -46.32 22.53
CA ASN A 1043 -21.12 -45.62 21.32
C ASN A 1043 -22.01 -44.39 21.11
N VAL A 1044 -21.51 -43.22 21.49
CA VAL A 1044 -22.29 -41.97 21.45
C VAL A 1044 -21.90 -41.13 20.24
N SER A 1045 -22.85 -40.86 19.35
CA SER A 1045 -22.61 -40.02 18.17
C SER A 1045 -22.33 -38.58 18.56
N VAL A 1046 -21.23 -38.01 18.05
CA VAL A 1046 -20.86 -36.60 18.24
C VAL A 1046 -21.94 -35.64 17.72
N LYS A 1047 -22.67 -36.03 16.66
CA LYS A 1047 -23.84 -35.29 16.16
C LYS A 1047 -24.91 -35.15 17.25
N ARG A 1048 -25.17 -36.23 17.98
CA ARG A 1048 -26.16 -36.22 19.05
C ARG A 1048 -25.69 -35.43 20.26
N LEU A 1049 -24.38 -35.38 20.52
CA LEU A 1049 -23.78 -34.52 21.55
C LEU A 1049 -23.86 -33.02 21.20
N TYR A 1050 -23.81 -32.67 19.91
CA TYR A 1050 -23.97 -31.31 19.42
C TYR A 1050 -25.39 -30.75 19.58
N ASP A 1051 -26.40 -31.62 19.52
CA ASP A 1051 -27.83 -31.26 19.66
C ASP A 1051 -28.26 -31.10 21.14
N ILE A 1052 -27.34 -31.21 22.09
CA ILE A 1052 -27.61 -31.14 23.53
C ILE A 1052 -27.22 -29.75 24.03
N ASP A 1053 -28.17 -29.05 24.67
CA ASP A 1053 -27.99 -27.65 25.05
C ASP A 1053 -27.28 -27.47 26.40
N THR A 1054 -27.60 -28.32 27.40
CA THR A 1054 -27.07 -28.20 28.78
C THR A 1054 -26.28 -29.42 29.23
N VAL A 1055 -25.39 -29.24 30.21
CA VAL A 1055 -24.64 -30.34 30.83
C VAL A 1055 -25.59 -31.37 31.47
N LYS A 1056 -26.72 -30.92 32.02
CA LYS A 1056 -27.79 -31.77 32.54
C LYS A 1056 -28.43 -32.66 31.49
N ASP A 1057 -28.70 -32.11 30.31
CA ASP A 1057 -29.26 -32.87 29.18
C ASP A 1057 -28.22 -33.89 28.66
N LEU A 1058 -26.93 -33.54 28.69
CA LEU A 1058 -25.83 -34.44 28.36
C LEU A 1058 -25.76 -35.62 29.33
N VAL A 1059 -25.80 -35.33 30.63
CA VAL A 1059 -25.81 -36.35 31.69
C VAL A 1059 -27.06 -37.23 31.58
N ALA A 1060 -28.23 -36.65 31.30
CA ALA A 1060 -29.48 -37.39 31.11
C ALA A 1060 -29.41 -38.33 29.89
N TYR A 1061 -28.89 -37.84 28.77
CA TYR A 1061 -28.73 -38.61 27.54
C TYR A 1061 -27.72 -39.75 27.69
N ILE A 1062 -26.55 -39.50 28.30
CA ILE A 1062 -25.55 -40.54 28.56
C ILE A 1062 -26.11 -41.61 29.50
N LYS A 1063 -26.84 -41.21 30.54
CA LYS A 1063 -27.52 -42.15 31.44
C LYS A 1063 -28.54 -43.01 30.71
N GLN A 1064 -29.28 -42.43 29.77
CA GLN A 1064 -30.19 -43.19 28.89
C GLN A 1064 -29.40 -44.23 28.08
N CYS A 1065 -28.31 -43.83 27.42
CA CYS A 1065 -27.48 -44.75 26.64
C CYS A 1065 -26.88 -45.88 27.49
N ILE A 1066 -26.43 -45.60 28.73
CA ILE A 1066 -25.94 -46.63 29.66
C ILE A 1066 -27.07 -47.61 30.00
N SER A 1067 -28.26 -47.11 30.33
CA SER A 1067 -29.41 -47.98 30.64
C SER A 1067 -29.90 -48.81 29.46
N GLU A 1068 -29.77 -48.30 28.23
CA GLU A 1068 -30.09 -49.00 26.98
C GLU A 1068 -29.04 -50.10 26.66
N ASN A 1069 -27.76 -49.87 27.01
CA ASN A 1069 -26.68 -50.87 26.93
C ASN A 1069 -26.86 -51.99 27.99
N GLU A 1070 -27.22 -51.65 29.23
CA GLU A 1070 -27.47 -52.63 30.30
C GLU A 1070 -28.74 -53.49 30.05
N THR A 1071 -29.73 -52.95 29.33
CA THR A 1071 -30.91 -53.72 28.93
C THR A 1071 -30.66 -54.61 27.72
N THR A 1072 -29.73 -54.25 26.82
CA THR A 1072 -29.30 -55.12 25.72
C THR A 1072 -28.40 -56.25 26.19
N GLU A 1073 -27.56 -56.05 27.22
CA GLU A 1073 -26.84 -57.14 27.88
C GLU A 1073 -27.79 -58.09 28.65
N ASN A 1074 -28.86 -57.58 29.29
CA ASN A 1074 -29.83 -58.43 29.99
C ASN A 1074 -30.88 -59.10 29.09
N THR A 1075 -31.01 -58.69 27.82
CA THR A 1075 -31.87 -59.38 26.82
C THR A 1075 -31.09 -60.29 25.87
N GLN A 1076 -29.77 -60.38 25.98
CA GLN A 1076 -28.94 -61.40 25.31
C GLN A 1076 -28.67 -62.65 26.16
N THR A 1077 -29.28 -62.77 27.35
CA THR A 1077 -29.38 -64.03 28.11
C THR A 1077 -30.76 -64.67 27.96
N GLN A 1078 -31.11 -65.11 26.74
CA GLN A 1078 -32.00 -66.25 26.43
C GLN A 1078 -32.37 -66.28 24.93
N ALA A 1079 -31.38 -66.59 24.09
CA ALA A 1079 -31.60 -67.22 22.79
C ALA A 1079 -30.26 -67.86 22.34
N GLU A 1080 -30.06 -69.08 22.84
CA GLU A 1080 -29.34 -70.21 22.23
C GLU A 1080 -28.01 -69.96 21.49
N GLY A 1081 -26.93 -70.49 22.06
CA GLY A 1081 -25.72 -70.77 21.30
C GLY A 1081 -24.51 -71.07 22.15
N SER A 1082 -24.50 -72.23 22.81
CA SER A 1082 -23.34 -72.77 23.53
C SER A 1082 -22.06 -72.72 22.69
N GLU A 1083 -21.12 -71.94 23.21
CA GLU A 1083 -19.67 -72.01 23.05
C GLU A 1083 -19.04 -73.41 23.11
N ASN A 1084 -17.81 -73.46 22.55
CA ASN A 1084 -16.67 -74.32 22.91
C ASN A 1084 -16.59 -75.72 22.29
N ASN A 1085 -15.65 -75.88 21.36
CA ASN A 1085 -14.32 -76.41 21.69
C ASN A 1085 -13.42 -76.23 20.45
N VAL A 1086 -12.29 -75.53 20.57
CA VAL A 1086 -11.00 -76.09 21.02
C VAL A 1086 -10.66 -77.35 20.21
N THR A 1087 -9.43 -77.42 19.70
CA THR A 1087 -8.87 -78.63 19.07
C THR A 1087 -9.38 -78.92 17.66
N GLN A 1088 -8.90 -78.15 16.67
CA GLN A 1088 -8.50 -78.78 15.40
C GLN A 1088 -7.59 -77.91 14.51
N LEU A 1089 -7.38 -76.63 14.84
CA LEU A 1089 -6.51 -75.76 14.03
C LEU A 1089 -5.18 -75.37 14.68
N LEU A 1090 -4.91 -75.80 15.92
CA LEU A 1090 -3.62 -75.60 16.58
C LEU A 1090 -2.67 -76.80 16.50
N ASP A 1091 -3.10 -77.95 15.93
CA ASP A 1091 -2.21 -79.10 15.70
C ASP A 1091 -1.65 -79.20 14.28
N ILE A 1092 -2.07 -78.33 13.34
CA ILE A 1092 -1.71 -78.46 11.92
C ILE A 1092 -0.78 -77.35 11.41
N ILE A 1093 -0.59 -76.25 12.15
CA ILE A 1093 0.43 -75.23 11.81
C ILE A 1093 1.69 -75.37 12.69
N GLU A 1094 1.81 -76.49 13.42
CA GLU A 1094 3.12 -77.04 13.81
C GLU A 1094 3.71 -77.99 12.73
N ASN A 1095 3.12 -78.04 11.52
CA ASN A 1095 3.65 -78.76 10.35
C ASN A 1095 3.61 -77.97 9.03
N LEU A 1096 3.61 -76.63 9.10
CA LEU A 1096 4.01 -75.69 8.02
C LEU A 1096 4.83 -74.57 8.63
#